data_AF-R7T731-F1
#
_entry.id   AF-R7T731-F1
#
_cell.length_a   1.000
_cell.length_b   1.000
_cell.length_c   1.000
_cell.angle_alpha   90.00
_cell.angle_beta   90.00
_cell.angle_gamma   90.00
#
_symmetry.space_group_name_H-M   'P 1'
#
loop_
_entity.id
_entity.type
_entity.pdbx_description
1 polymer ?
#
loop_
_entity_poly.entity_id
_entity_poly.type
_entity_poly.pdbx_seq_one_letter_code
_entity_poly.pdbx_strand_id
1 'polypeptide(L)'
;MVYKPQSAYPAEEYQVLMEALKEEMAGDDLPSLHRAHRQMSSECRILGMACKLLETLPQQLIGNRSRDLLPTKIFHLLTESLAPEKAFASVEECGVWEQQVERTAPVLAQAMQHAENPEKLRHVWHKLMTLKLFVKHVVLTGDHKLMMFKKVYALWKMMKDDFNMKDRSSLVLIENLLSSCNQQASKTLLKDTNCVGVNCKSMATNPIMLPCEHVLCNKCFEDWRATDRTDCPKCSNNWPDDWEPQVSDLTSGPIREYKSYRHKCEAFFMELVSQLCFSQDEPPSDEVIERLMSYVTKEIKTDETHIYLASMDLSPLRDTSIDCMPVVRSFILQLLLQYKVDLVRHHLETYMQQSARVLVNHDASKQLAMLVTVCLQDHFQKQIAEAPSEDARLNVVRRFLTDCQKIEGPERVALARAALDELAKLIALVVNRERRLSQQIEQVLEPAAQLCEEQDGCGPRGYLLKQIVRQFSLDLVLKTQSIAQLHWLLPPETLLNIDAQPDRFLVCGNEYAEMRNIVAQFCLDANPAPLEEAFQHDQVDECSLLLCLHRTITQLHRFADADMRPTDQVIDTLREMITQHHLLPNYSLLDDLLRNELPGLLHCEQNQPGAFLPTMPEDDIAVVREAMLEARPRSGDSNPYMWKCPNGHPYVIGNDLSAIIPNVPDVPAFLEAHLRHDLRQLQAALGCGSDDAFLALHCTLHRLRATPPANQDFDLRNRAARSQWEDAFCAAVINPVIQTMDASLQEANRAMANDQQLSTLAQLLWSEMTFAISGHGPLMKMLHEVDEPTDDAQMQWKFRGTITVQSLLLQLHEKRNDAADELQLLRLFLSRIHILAAIRHLPNITFLLERLRCRFSYSISRTEASKKKVRQIPTDLWNTANIDELVESFACAWNSVRKELAKYAVMGRALVPPEFCQIEVTPDAPLAMLLPSERGMGRCALGLVHYLCAQQNEFLETYSRITKKSLSSEAMSASEASLLHLISVNPATDLFPILMAYQSYSVSTTLNSDYDFHSLQDKILERFVADRELLRYEESPVVFVEDYNSSNLFAQLAAIVPQVLLPPEASEKLLHTIWELPDLCGLIGLLDRAMNYLISIGGKEDAQLTDFIENTLRMQQKIRNSTVVKCQLRHVEHLWRLLSMQKAHLMSSLEEDPFESLSAELKEGIADDVKKEIQVYMKANERQHWDIALMLFNYMIITLIPQSTESLAVQDYPLKECLSEVYGDDETLTKLVDVFPESLLNKHLAKAWEVIVSYMDNPVF
;
A
#
# COMPACT_ATOMS: atom_id res chain seq x y z
N MET A 1 -14.94 -28.62 -34.31
CA MET A 1 -13.68 -28.85 -33.56
C MET A 1 -13.52 -27.69 -32.61
N VAL A 2 -14.09 -27.78 -31.41
CA VAL A 2 -13.84 -26.80 -30.35
C VAL A 2 -12.70 -27.38 -29.51
N TYR A 3 -11.64 -26.59 -29.36
CA TYR A 3 -10.44 -26.91 -28.59
C TYR A 3 -10.87 -27.42 -27.21
N LYS A 4 -10.52 -28.68 -26.88
CA LYS A 4 -10.64 -29.20 -25.52
C LYS A 4 -9.46 -28.57 -24.75
N PRO A 5 -9.65 -27.64 -23.81
CA PRO A 5 -8.55 -27.23 -22.95
C PRO A 5 -8.14 -28.50 -22.18
N GLN A 6 -6.88 -28.91 -22.29
CA GLN A 6 -6.44 -30.20 -21.77
C GLN A 6 -6.39 -30.28 -20.23
N SER A 7 -6.88 -29.30 -19.44
CA SER A 7 -6.59 -29.31 -18.00
C SER A 7 -7.43 -28.42 -17.07
N ALA A 8 -8.75 -28.27 -17.19
CA ALA A 8 -9.46 -27.40 -16.22
C ALA A 8 -10.82 -27.84 -15.66
N TYR A 9 -11.62 -28.67 -16.33
CA TYR A 9 -12.96 -29.01 -15.84
C TYR A 9 -13.23 -30.53 -15.89
N PRO A 10 -13.76 -31.14 -14.80
CA PRO A 10 -14.35 -32.47 -14.84
C PRO A 10 -15.36 -32.60 -15.98
N ALA A 11 -15.47 -33.78 -16.60
CA ALA A 11 -16.32 -33.99 -17.79
C ALA A 11 -17.79 -33.59 -17.57
N GLU A 12 -18.27 -33.70 -16.34
CA GLU A 12 -19.64 -33.39 -15.92
C GLU A 12 -19.89 -31.88 -15.78
N GLU A 13 -18.92 -31.11 -15.26
CA GLU A 13 -18.98 -29.64 -15.19
C GLU A 13 -18.99 -29.02 -16.58
N TYR A 14 -18.14 -29.56 -17.47
CA TYR A 14 -18.11 -29.15 -18.87
C TYR A 14 -19.46 -29.38 -19.56
N GLN A 15 -20.17 -30.47 -19.23
CA GLN A 15 -21.47 -30.76 -19.81
C GLN A 15 -22.54 -29.75 -19.38
N VAL A 16 -22.61 -29.42 -18.07
CA VAL A 16 -23.53 -28.39 -17.55
C VAL A 16 -23.28 -27.04 -18.22
N LEU A 17 -22.01 -26.65 -18.36
CA LEU A 17 -21.62 -25.40 -18.99
C LEU A 17 -22.00 -25.35 -20.48
N MET A 18 -21.78 -26.46 -21.19
CA MET A 18 -22.13 -26.58 -22.61
C MET A 18 -23.64 -26.58 -22.87
N GLU A 19 -24.44 -27.15 -21.96
CA GLU A 19 -25.90 -27.11 -22.04
C GLU A 19 -26.42 -25.68 -21.81
N ALA A 20 -25.90 -24.99 -20.79
CA ALA A 20 -26.28 -23.61 -20.50
C ALA A 20 -25.83 -22.62 -21.61
N LEU A 21 -24.63 -22.78 -22.16
CA LEU A 21 -24.14 -21.98 -23.29
C LEU A 21 -25.00 -22.16 -24.55
N LYS A 22 -25.50 -23.37 -24.80
CA LYS A 22 -26.38 -23.63 -25.95
C LYS A 22 -27.73 -22.93 -25.83
N GLU A 23 -28.23 -22.72 -24.63
CA GLU A 23 -29.50 -22.00 -24.40
C GLU A 23 -29.35 -20.48 -24.66
N GLU A 24 -28.17 -19.90 -24.39
CA GLU A 24 -27.86 -18.47 -24.60
C GLU A 24 -27.32 -18.14 -26.01
N MET A 25 -26.85 -19.13 -26.76
CA MET A 25 -26.31 -18.92 -28.11
C MET A 25 -27.41 -18.58 -29.12
N ALA A 26 -27.32 -17.39 -29.74
CA ALA A 26 -28.19 -16.96 -30.84
C ALA A 26 -27.93 -17.70 -32.18
N GLY A 27 -26.85 -18.48 -32.28
CA GLY A 27 -26.47 -19.26 -33.46
C GLY A 27 -25.21 -20.10 -33.22
N ASP A 28 -25.02 -21.15 -34.03
CA ASP A 28 -23.89 -22.09 -33.94
C ASP A 28 -22.60 -21.57 -34.60
N ASP A 29 -22.13 -20.38 -34.19
CA ASP A 29 -20.89 -19.76 -34.67
C ASP A 29 -19.91 -19.35 -33.55
N LEU A 30 -18.62 -19.28 -33.87
CA LEU A 30 -17.55 -19.01 -32.90
C LEU A 30 -17.67 -17.61 -32.25
N PRO A 31 -17.97 -16.52 -32.99
CA PRO A 31 -18.29 -15.22 -32.38
C PRO A 31 -19.47 -15.26 -31.41
N SER A 32 -20.55 -15.98 -31.73
CA SER A 32 -21.70 -16.14 -30.85
C SER A 32 -21.37 -16.95 -29.59
N LEU A 33 -20.52 -17.98 -29.70
CA LEU A 33 -19.98 -18.68 -28.54
C LEU A 33 -19.14 -17.75 -27.64
N HIS A 34 -18.25 -16.93 -28.22
CA HIS A 34 -17.45 -15.97 -27.45
C HIS A 34 -18.31 -14.89 -26.78
N ARG A 35 -19.40 -14.45 -27.44
CA ARG A 35 -20.38 -13.52 -26.84
C ARG A 35 -21.15 -14.18 -25.71
N ALA A 36 -21.70 -15.37 -25.92
CA ALA A 36 -22.43 -16.12 -24.90
C ALA A 36 -21.52 -16.43 -23.69
N HIS A 37 -20.28 -16.86 -23.92
CA HIS A 37 -19.32 -17.08 -22.84
C HIS A 37 -18.96 -15.79 -22.08
N ARG A 38 -18.82 -14.65 -22.77
CA ARG A 38 -18.62 -13.35 -22.09
C ARG A 38 -19.86 -12.94 -21.28
N GLN A 39 -21.06 -13.19 -21.79
CA GLN A 39 -22.32 -12.88 -21.12
C GLN A 39 -22.55 -13.77 -19.90
N MET A 40 -22.20 -15.05 -20.00
CA MET A 40 -22.33 -16.05 -18.93
C MET A 40 -21.13 -16.11 -17.98
N SER A 41 -20.21 -15.13 -18.03
CA SER A 41 -18.97 -15.18 -17.24
C SER A 41 -19.23 -15.22 -15.72
N SER A 42 -20.31 -14.60 -15.25
CA SER A 42 -20.75 -14.61 -13.85
C SER A 42 -21.27 -15.98 -13.42
N GLU A 43 -22.06 -16.62 -14.27
CA GLU A 43 -22.73 -17.89 -14.06
C GLU A 43 -21.73 -19.04 -14.06
N CYS A 44 -20.78 -19.01 -15.01
CA CYS A 44 -19.66 -19.96 -15.06
C CYS A 44 -18.80 -19.90 -13.79
N ARG A 45 -18.59 -18.69 -13.26
CA ARG A 45 -17.87 -18.48 -12.00
C ARG A 45 -18.61 -19.07 -10.80
N ILE A 46 -19.91 -18.79 -10.69
CA ILE A 46 -20.76 -19.32 -9.61
C ILE A 46 -20.74 -20.85 -9.65
N LEU A 47 -20.86 -21.44 -10.84
CA LEU A 47 -20.77 -22.90 -11.02
C LEU A 47 -19.42 -23.45 -10.55
N GLY A 48 -18.29 -22.89 -11.01
CA GLY A 48 -16.97 -23.36 -10.61
C GLY A 48 -16.71 -23.27 -9.11
N MET A 49 -17.14 -22.19 -8.47
CA MET A 49 -17.04 -22.05 -7.01
C MET A 49 -17.95 -23.06 -6.28
N ALA A 50 -19.17 -23.27 -6.78
CA ALA A 50 -20.13 -24.19 -6.18
C ALA A 50 -19.69 -25.65 -6.29
N CYS A 51 -19.08 -26.06 -7.40
CA CYS A 51 -18.55 -27.42 -7.58
C CYS A 51 -17.42 -27.75 -6.61
N LYS A 52 -16.57 -26.76 -6.26
CA LYS A 52 -15.54 -26.92 -5.22
C LYS A 52 -16.14 -27.13 -3.82
N LEU A 53 -17.35 -26.64 -3.58
CA LEU A 53 -18.04 -26.75 -2.28
C LEU A 53 -18.88 -28.04 -2.17
N LEU A 54 -19.47 -28.49 -3.28
CA LEU A 54 -20.29 -29.68 -3.34
C LEU A 54 -19.94 -30.50 -4.58
N GLU A 55 -19.12 -31.54 -4.41
CA GLU A 55 -18.63 -32.38 -5.52
C GLU A 55 -19.77 -33.07 -6.30
N THR A 56 -20.90 -33.36 -5.66
CA THR A 56 -22.08 -33.99 -6.30
C THR A 56 -22.95 -33.01 -7.08
N LEU A 57 -22.66 -31.71 -7.03
CA LEU A 57 -23.48 -30.66 -7.63
C LEU A 57 -23.66 -30.82 -9.15
N PRO A 58 -22.64 -31.14 -9.97
CA PRO A 58 -22.81 -31.29 -11.42
C PRO A 58 -23.84 -32.37 -11.78
N GLN A 59 -23.81 -33.51 -11.07
CA GLN A 59 -24.74 -34.62 -11.29
C GLN A 59 -26.17 -34.25 -10.89
N GLN A 60 -26.34 -33.51 -9.80
CA GLN A 60 -27.63 -33.01 -9.34
C GLN A 60 -28.21 -31.96 -10.30
N LEU A 61 -27.37 -31.10 -10.88
CA LEU A 61 -27.77 -30.11 -11.88
C LEU A 61 -28.25 -30.77 -13.19
N ILE A 62 -27.53 -31.79 -13.68
CA ILE A 62 -27.94 -32.56 -14.86
C ILE A 62 -29.28 -33.29 -14.62
N GLY A 63 -29.51 -33.77 -13.39
CA GLY A 63 -30.76 -34.42 -13.00
C GLY A 63 -31.94 -33.47 -12.77
N ASN A 64 -31.69 -32.18 -12.57
CA ASN A 64 -32.70 -31.18 -12.21
C ASN A 64 -33.42 -30.63 -13.45
N ARG A 65 -34.68 -31.03 -13.65
CA ARG A 65 -35.52 -30.59 -14.79
C ARG A 65 -36.19 -29.23 -14.59
N SER A 66 -35.82 -28.45 -13.58
CA SER A 66 -36.39 -27.11 -13.38
C SER A 66 -36.07 -26.18 -14.55
N ARG A 67 -36.99 -25.25 -14.85
CA ARG A 67 -36.79 -24.19 -15.85
C ARG A 67 -36.00 -22.98 -15.32
N ASP A 68 -35.65 -22.99 -14.04
CA ASP A 68 -34.93 -21.86 -13.44
C ASP A 68 -33.52 -21.70 -14.05
N LEU A 69 -33.00 -20.47 -14.10
CA LEU A 69 -31.61 -20.20 -14.47
C LEU A 69 -30.61 -20.94 -13.57
N LEU A 70 -29.41 -21.15 -14.11
CA LEU A 70 -28.33 -21.86 -13.44
C LEU A 70 -28.01 -21.32 -12.03
N PRO A 71 -27.91 -20.01 -11.77
CA PRO A 71 -27.67 -19.49 -10.41
C PRO A 71 -28.76 -19.88 -9.40
N THR A 72 -30.03 -19.85 -9.79
CA THR A 72 -31.17 -20.24 -8.94
C THR A 72 -31.10 -21.72 -8.58
N LYS A 73 -30.77 -22.58 -9.55
CA LYS A 73 -30.60 -24.03 -9.33
C LYS A 73 -29.46 -24.33 -8.35
N ILE A 74 -28.32 -23.66 -8.54
CA ILE A 74 -27.16 -23.79 -7.66
C ILE A 74 -27.53 -23.35 -6.23
N PHE A 75 -28.23 -22.22 -6.09
CA PHE A 75 -28.67 -21.72 -4.79
C PHE A 75 -29.54 -22.74 -4.04
N HIS A 76 -30.56 -23.32 -4.71
CA HIS A 76 -31.43 -24.30 -4.09
C HIS A 76 -30.68 -25.57 -3.66
N LEU A 77 -29.83 -26.14 -4.51
CA LEU A 77 -29.08 -27.35 -4.17
C LEU A 77 -28.10 -27.13 -3.01
N LEU A 78 -27.38 -26.00 -3.00
CA LEU A 78 -26.48 -25.68 -1.91
C LEU A 78 -27.25 -25.44 -0.60
N THR A 79 -28.36 -24.70 -0.62
CA THR A 79 -29.17 -24.46 0.59
C THR A 79 -29.83 -25.73 1.12
N GLU A 80 -30.30 -26.63 0.25
CA GLU A 80 -30.81 -27.95 0.63
C GLU A 80 -29.75 -28.78 1.34
N SER A 81 -28.50 -28.77 0.84
CA SER A 81 -27.38 -29.48 1.47
C SER A 81 -27.02 -28.95 2.86
N LEU A 82 -27.32 -27.69 3.16
CA LEU A 82 -27.01 -27.02 4.42
C LEU A 82 -28.18 -27.02 5.42
N ALA A 83 -29.38 -27.37 4.97
CA ALA A 83 -30.58 -27.36 5.80
C ALA A 83 -30.47 -28.43 6.92
N PRO A 84 -30.60 -28.06 8.21
CA PRO A 84 -30.54 -29.04 9.29
C PRO A 84 -31.73 -30.02 9.22
N GLU A 85 -31.45 -31.30 9.01
CA GLU A 85 -32.48 -32.35 8.98
C GLU A 85 -32.89 -32.83 10.39
N LYS A 86 -31.97 -32.74 11.36
CA LYS A 86 -32.13 -33.23 12.74
C LYS A 86 -31.46 -32.28 13.74
N ALA A 87 -31.76 -32.50 15.03
CA ALA A 87 -31.06 -31.80 16.10
C ALA A 87 -29.58 -32.22 16.17
N PHE A 88 -28.70 -31.24 16.31
CA PHE A 88 -27.27 -31.46 16.54
C PHE A 88 -27.04 -32.16 17.88
N ALA A 89 -26.10 -33.11 17.88
CA ALA A 89 -25.74 -33.92 19.04
C ALA A 89 -24.75 -33.20 19.97
N SER A 90 -23.90 -32.32 19.43
CA SER A 90 -22.86 -31.62 20.20
C SER A 90 -22.52 -30.23 19.63
N VAL A 91 -21.68 -29.48 20.36
CA VAL A 91 -21.18 -28.16 19.94
C VAL A 91 -20.21 -28.30 18.77
N GLU A 92 -19.41 -29.36 18.73
CA GLU A 92 -18.47 -29.64 17.65
C GLU A 92 -19.19 -29.88 16.31
N GLU A 93 -20.33 -30.61 16.32
CA GLU A 93 -21.14 -30.82 15.12
C GLU A 93 -21.73 -29.50 14.60
N CYS A 94 -22.17 -28.60 15.49
CA CYS A 94 -22.57 -27.25 15.12
C CYS A 94 -21.41 -26.44 14.53
N GLY A 95 -20.18 -26.60 15.04
CA GLY A 95 -18.99 -25.91 14.54
C GLY A 95 -18.59 -26.33 13.14
N VAL A 96 -18.66 -27.63 12.84
CA VAL A 96 -18.41 -28.14 11.47
C VAL A 96 -19.46 -27.60 10.50
N TRP A 97 -20.73 -27.62 10.91
CA TRP A 97 -21.82 -27.07 10.09
C TRP A 97 -21.67 -25.56 9.85
N GLU A 98 -21.35 -24.78 10.88
CA GLU A 98 -21.16 -23.33 10.77
C GLU A 98 -20.01 -22.99 9.81
N GLN A 99 -18.89 -23.70 9.88
CA GLN A 99 -17.78 -23.52 8.94
C GLN A 99 -18.16 -23.86 7.50
N GLN A 100 -19.01 -24.88 7.29
CA GLN A 100 -19.51 -25.22 5.96
C GLN A 100 -20.43 -24.11 5.41
N VAL A 101 -21.31 -23.56 6.24
CA VAL A 101 -22.17 -22.42 5.87
C VAL A 101 -21.33 -21.17 5.59
N GLU A 102 -20.33 -20.88 6.43
CA GLU A 102 -19.39 -19.75 6.25
C GLU A 102 -18.71 -19.81 4.87
N ARG A 103 -18.18 -20.96 4.47
CA ARG A 103 -17.55 -21.16 3.15
C ARG A 103 -18.54 -21.06 1.98
N THR A 104 -19.79 -21.43 2.20
CA THR A 104 -20.82 -21.47 1.15
C THR A 104 -21.55 -20.14 0.97
N ALA A 105 -21.57 -19.29 2.01
CA ALA A 105 -22.29 -18.02 2.02
C ALA A 105 -21.90 -17.05 0.88
N PRO A 106 -20.62 -16.87 0.50
CA PRO A 106 -20.25 -16.01 -0.62
C PRO A 106 -20.80 -16.48 -1.96
N VAL A 107 -20.82 -17.80 -2.19
CA VAL A 107 -21.35 -18.42 -3.43
C VAL A 107 -22.86 -18.27 -3.49
N LEU A 108 -23.55 -18.48 -2.37
CA LEU A 108 -24.99 -18.25 -2.26
C LEU A 108 -25.37 -16.78 -2.52
N ALA A 109 -24.62 -15.84 -1.94
CA ALA A 109 -24.85 -14.41 -2.17
C ALA A 109 -24.68 -14.02 -3.66
N GLN A 110 -23.65 -14.55 -4.32
CA GLN A 110 -23.45 -14.33 -5.77
C GLN A 110 -24.55 -15.00 -6.60
N ALA A 111 -24.95 -16.22 -6.25
CA ALA A 111 -26.04 -16.92 -6.91
C ALA A 111 -27.37 -16.15 -6.81
N MET A 112 -27.66 -15.55 -5.65
CA MET A 112 -28.83 -14.70 -5.46
C MET A 112 -28.80 -13.43 -6.32
N GLN A 113 -27.65 -12.77 -6.43
CA GLN A 113 -27.51 -11.54 -7.25
C GLN A 113 -27.82 -11.78 -8.74
N HIS A 114 -27.57 -12.98 -9.24
CA HIS A 114 -27.80 -13.38 -10.63
C HIS A 114 -29.04 -14.27 -10.82
N ALA A 115 -29.89 -14.39 -9.80
CA ALA A 115 -31.13 -15.17 -9.89
C ALA A 115 -32.27 -14.38 -10.56
N GLU A 116 -33.19 -15.08 -11.22
CA GLU A 116 -34.39 -14.43 -11.82
C GLU A 116 -35.31 -13.80 -10.78
N ASN A 117 -35.41 -14.41 -9.59
CA ASN A 117 -36.34 -14.03 -8.52
C ASN A 117 -35.63 -14.01 -7.16
N PRO A 118 -34.76 -13.03 -6.89
CA PRO A 118 -33.95 -12.98 -5.67
C PRO A 118 -34.80 -12.89 -4.38
N GLU A 119 -35.97 -12.27 -4.43
CA GLU A 119 -36.87 -12.13 -3.27
C GLU A 119 -37.31 -13.47 -2.67
N LYS A 120 -37.59 -14.48 -3.50
CA LYS A 120 -37.99 -15.81 -3.00
C LYS A 120 -36.83 -16.53 -2.32
N LEU A 121 -35.61 -16.33 -2.83
CA LEU A 121 -34.38 -16.92 -2.28
C LEU A 121 -33.98 -16.22 -0.96
N ARG A 122 -34.36 -14.96 -0.80
CA ARG A 122 -34.05 -14.13 0.37
C ARG A 122 -34.59 -14.73 1.67
N HIS A 123 -35.78 -15.33 1.68
CA HIS A 123 -36.30 -15.96 2.89
C HIS A 123 -35.41 -17.12 3.39
N VAL A 124 -34.97 -17.99 2.47
CA VAL A 124 -34.08 -19.11 2.80
C VAL A 124 -32.72 -18.60 3.26
N TRP A 125 -32.19 -17.57 2.59
CA TRP A 125 -30.96 -16.88 3.00
C TRP A 125 -31.07 -16.33 4.44
N HIS A 126 -32.16 -15.63 4.76
CA HIS A 126 -32.38 -15.07 6.10
C HIS A 126 -32.43 -16.16 7.16
N LYS A 127 -33.10 -17.29 6.89
CA LYS A 127 -33.15 -18.44 7.81
C LYS A 127 -31.76 -19.00 8.07
N LEU A 128 -31.01 -19.26 6.99
CA LEU A 128 -29.69 -19.88 7.07
C LEU A 128 -28.69 -18.97 7.80
N MET A 129 -28.66 -17.68 7.47
CA MET A 129 -27.78 -16.71 8.11
C MET A 129 -28.15 -16.46 9.56
N THR A 130 -29.44 -16.36 9.90
CA THR A 130 -29.89 -16.24 11.30
C THR A 130 -29.40 -17.42 12.13
N LEU A 131 -29.51 -18.64 11.58
CA LEU A 131 -29.08 -19.85 12.26
C LEU A 131 -27.56 -19.90 12.42
N LYS A 132 -26.81 -19.57 11.37
CA LYS A 132 -25.35 -19.47 11.38
C LYS A 132 -24.87 -18.49 12.44
N LEU A 133 -25.40 -17.27 12.45
CA LEU A 133 -25.03 -16.23 13.43
C LEU A 133 -25.34 -16.67 14.85
N PHE A 134 -26.47 -17.35 15.09
CA PHE A 134 -26.80 -17.89 16.40
C PHE A 134 -25.78 -18.95 16.85
N VAL A 135 -25.36 -19.83 15.94
CA VAL A 135 -24.33 -20.84 16.24
C VAL A 135 -22.99 -20.17 16.54
N LYS A 136 -22.51 -19.28 15.65
CA LYS A 136 -21.26 -18.53 15.79
C LYS A 136 -21.16 -17.81 17.13
N HIS A 137 -22.17 -17.02 17.47
CA HIS A 137 -22.10 -16.12 18.63
C HIS A 137 -22.60 -16.73 19.93
N VAL A 138 -23.62 -17.58 19.92
CA VAL A 138 -24.26 -18.06 21.15
C VAL A 138 -23.88 -19.50 21.48
N VAL A 139 -23.65 -20.35 20.47
CA VAL A 139 -23.37 -21.78 20.68
C VAL A 139 -21.87 -22.05 20.80
N LEU A 140 -21.06 -21.63 19.82
CA LEU A 140 -19.64 -21.97 19.77
C LEU A 140 -18.82 -21.27 20.86
N THR A 141 -19.15 -20.02 21.16
CA THR A 141 -18.49 -19.26 22.22
C THR A 141 -19.17 -19.43 23.58
N GLY A 142 -20.33 -20.10 23.64
CA GLY A 142 -21.15 -20.25 24.85
C GLY A 142 -20.63 -21.30 25.84
N ASP A 143 -21.05 -21.22 27.10
CA ASP A 143 -20.78 -22.29 28.08
C ASP A 143 -21.55 -23.56 27.67
N HIS A 144 -20.84 -24.67 27.54
CA HIS A 144 -21.38 -25.97 27.15
C HIS A 144 -22.48 -26.46 28.10
N LYS A 145 -22.46 -26.05 29.38
CA LYS A 145 -23.49 -26.34 30.38
C LYS A 145 -24.87 -25.80 29.99
N LEU A 146 -24.93 -24.75 29.18
CA LEU A 146 -26.17 -24.14 28.71
C LEU A 146 -26.89 -24.98 27.65
N MET A 147 -26.18 -25.91 26.99
CA MET A 147 -26.70 -26.78 25.93
C MET A 147 -27.45 -26.02 24.81
N MET A 148 -26.97 -24.83 24.43
CA MET A 148 -27.63 -23.97 23.43
C MET A 148 -27.70 -24.61 22.03
N PHE A 149 -26.81 -25.56 21.71
CA PHE A 149 -26.84 -26.34 20.46
C PHE A 149 -28.18 -27.07 20.24
N LYS A 150 -28.88 -27.47 21.32
CA LYS A 150 -30.20 -28.12 21.23
C LYS A 150 -31.30 -27.18 20.71
N LYS A 151 -31.10 -25.86 20.80
CA LYS A 151 -32.06 -24.85 20.32
C LYS A 151 -31.91 -24.52 18.83
N VAL A 152 -30.81 -24.93 18.18
CA VAL A 152 -30.51 -24.62 16.78
C VAL A 152 -31.59 -25.22 15.85
N TYR A 153 -31.84 -26.53 15.94
CA TYR A 153 -32.88 -27.17 15.13
C TYR A 153 -34.30 -26.66 15.46
N ALA A 154 -34.56 -26.34 16.73
CA ALA A 154 -35.83 -25.73 17.13
C ALA A 154 -36.03 -24.36 16.46
N LEU A 155 -34.99 -23.52 16.43
CA LEU A 155 -35.02 -22.23 15.74
C LEU A 155 -35.28 -22.40 14.23
N TRP A 156 -34.62 -23.35 13.57
CA TRP A 156 -34.87 -23.67 12.16
C TRP A 156 -36.34 -24.00 11.88
N LYS A 157 -37.00 -24.75 12.77
CA LYS A 157 -38.42 -25.10 12.65
C LYS A 157 -39.38 -23.97 13.03
N MET A 158 -38.97 -23.07 13.92
CA MET A 158 -39.77 -21.89 14.29
C MET A 158 -39.82 -20.85 13.16
N MET A 159 -38.75 -20.75 12.37
CA MET A 159 -38.71 -19.87 11.20
C MET A 159 -39.52 -20.49 10.05
N LYS A 160 -40.63 -19.83 9.69
CA LYS A 160 -41.50 -20.23 8.57
C LYS A 160 -40.84 -19.99 7.21
N ASP A 161 -41.50 -20.35 6.11
CA ASP A 161 -40.95 -20.20 4.75
C ASP A 161 -40.94 -18.74 4.27
N ASP A 162 -41.77 -17.89 4.88
CA ASP A 162 -41.85 -16.43 4.68
C ASP A 162 -40.95 -15.65 5.65
N PHE A 163 -40.03 -16.31 6.37
CA PHE A 163 -39.19 -15.67 7.38
C PHE A 163 -38.36 -14.53 6.75
N ASN A 164 -38.60 -13.31 7.23
CA ASN A 164 -37.93 -12.11 6.77
C ASN A 164 -37.64 -11.20 7.97
N MET A 165 -36.36 -10.86 8.16
CA MET A 165 -35.90 -10.02 9.28
C MET A 165 -36.28 -8.54 9.11
N LYS A 166 -36.81 -8.15 7.95
CA LYS A 166 -37.39 -6.82 7.70
C LYS A 166 -38.83 -6.67 8.25
N ASP A 167 -39.40 -7.77 8.76
CA ASP A 167 -40.73 -7.81 9.36
C ASP A 167 -40.68 -7.87 10.89
N ARG A 168 -41.61 -7.16 11.53
CA ARG A 168 -41.73 -7.12 13.00
C ARG A 168 -41.96 -8.50 13.61
N SER A 169 -42.73 -9.36 12.95
CA SER A 169 -43.05 -10.72 13.44
C SER A 169 -41.79 -11.56 13.63
N SER A 170 -40.84 -11.48 12.71
CA SER A 170 -39.55 -12.17 12.77
C SER A 170 -38.66 -11.61 13.88
N LEU A 171 -38.60 -10.29 14.03
CA LEU A 171 -37.84 -9.65 15.11
C LEU A 171 -38.34 -10.09 16.49
N VAL A 172 -39.67 -10.12 16.68
CA VAL A 172 -40.31 -10.59 17.92
C VAL A 172 -40.03 -12.07 18.18
N LEU A 173 -39.95 -12.90 17.14
CA LEU A 173 -39.56 -14.30 17.27
C LEU A 173 -38.15 -14.43 17.86
N ILE A 174 -37.20 -13.63 17.36
CA ILE A 174 -35.82 -13.59 17.86
C ILE A 174 -35.74 -13.02 19.28
N GLU A 175 -36.50 -11.96 19.61
CA GLU A 175 -36.63 -11.44 20.98
C GLU A 175 -37.04 -12.56 21.96
N ASN A 176 -38.08 -13.32 21.59
CA ASN A 176 -38.61 -14.39 22.43
C ASN A 176 -37.61 -15.54 22.60
N LEU A 177 -36.86 -15.88 21.54
CA LEU A 177 -35.77 -16.85 21.61
C LEU A 177 -34.70 -16.38 22.60
N LEU A 178 -34.18 -15.16 22.43
CA LEU A 178 -33.12 -14.63 23.27
C LEU A 178 -33.55 -14.48 24.72
N SER A 179 -34.79 -14.04 24.97
CA SER A 179 -35.38 -14.01 26.30
C SER A 179 -35.45 -15.41 26.94
N SER A 180 -35.90 -16.41 26.18
CA SER A 180 -35.92 -17.81 26.64
C SER A 180 -34.51 -18.35 26.95
N CYS A 181 -33.52 -18.03 26.11
CA CYS A 181 -32.14 -18.44 26.31
C CYS A 181 -31.50 -17.71 27.51
N ASN A 182 -31.76 -16.42 27.68
CA ASN A 182 -31.30 -15.63 28.82
C ASN A 182 -31.88 -16.12 30.15
N GLN A 183 -33.17 -16.48 30.18
CA GLN A 183 -33.79 -17.10 31.36
C GLN A 183 -33.14 -18.44 31.72
N GLN A 184 -32.80 -19.26 30.72
CA GLN A 184 -32.10 -20.53 30.94
C GLN A 184 -30.68 -20.32 31.44
N ALA A 185 -29.95 -19.35 30.86
CA ALA A 185 -28.60 -19.00 31.29
C ALA A 185 -28.59 -18.44 32.71
N SER A 186 -29.51 -17.54 33.03
CA SER A 186 -29.69 -17.01 34.39
C SER A 186 -29.93 -18.14 35.40
N LYS A 187 -30.86 -19.07 35.11
CA LYS A 187 -31.14 -20.23 35.99
C LYS A 187 -30.00 -21.23 36.12
N THR A 188 -29.11 -21.32 35.13
CA THR A 188 -28.05 -22.34 35.10
C THR A 188 -26.75 -21.81 35.68
N LEU A 189 -26.39 -20.58 35.32
CA LEU A 189 -25.13 -19.94 35.74
C LEU A 189 -25.27 -19.24 37.09
N LEU A 190 -26.42 -18.61 37.41
CA LEU A 190 -26.57 -17.79 38.61
C LEU A 190 -27.20 -18.54 39.81
N LYS A 191 -27.16 -19.87 39.80
CA LYS A 191 -27.90 -20.72 40.75
C LYS A 191 -27.56 -20.49 42.23
N ASP A 192 -26.33 -20.05 42.51
CA ASP A 192 -25.78 -19.91 43.87
C ASP A 192 -25.51 -18.44 44.29
N THR A 193 -25.97 -17.44 43.51
CA THR A 193 -25.67 -16.01 43.74
C THR A 193 -26.86 -15.19 44.28
N ASN A 194 -27.89 -15.86 44.80
CA ASN A 194 -29.05 -15.18 45.39
C ASN A 194 -28.71 -14.60 46.75
N CYS A 195 -29.18 -13.38 47.01
CA CYS A 195 -29.01 -12.74 48.30
C CYS A 195 -29.69 -13.56 49.40
N VAL A 196 -29.00 -13.80 50.50
CA VAL A 196 -29.55 -14.51 51.67
C VAL A 196 -30.20 -13.55 52.68
N GLY A 197 -30.34 -12.28 52.33
CA GLY A 197 -30.96 -11.27 53.18
C GLY A 197 -32.42 -11.59 53.46
N VAL A 198 -32.86 -11.40 54.70
CA VAL A 198 -34.19 -11.82 55.17
C VAL A 198 -35.35 -11.27 54.31
N ASN A 199 -35.20 -10.05 53.80
CA ASN A 199 -36.18 -9.39 52.93
C ASN A 199 -35.76 -9.32 51.45
N CYS A 200 -34.57 -9.83 51.10
CA CYS A 200 -34.01 -9.75 49.76
C CYS A 200 -34.00 -11.15 49.14
N LYS A 201 -35.08 -11.50 48.44
CA LYS A 201 -35.21 -12.78 47.71
C LYS A 201 -34.74 -12.68 46.25
N SER A 202 -33.98 -11.64 45.93
CA SER A 202 -33.50 -11.34 44.59
C SER A 202 -32.01 -11.67 44.45
N MET A 203 -31.53 -11.71 43.21
CA MET A 203 -30.11 -11.77 42.88
C MET A 203 -29.33 -10.65 43.59
N ALA A 204 -28.15 -10.96 44.13
CA ALA A 204 -27.41 -10.00 44.94
C ALA A 204 -26.79 -8.85 44.11
N THR A 205 -26.99 -7.59 44.53
CA THR A 205 -26.38 -6.38 43.97
C THR A 205 -25.27 -5.87 44.89
N ASN A 206 -24.07 -5.61 44.34
CA ASN A 206 -22.82 -5.35 45.08
C ASN A 206 -22.60 -6.41 46.18
N PRO A 207 -22.37 -7.68 45.80
CA PRO A 207 -22.39 -8.79 46.73
C PRO A 207 -21.20 -8.76 47.71
N ILE A 208 -21.47 -9.11 48.96
CA ILE A 208 -20.49 -9.48 49.97
C ILE A 208 -20.58 -11.00 50.14
N MET A 209 -19.48 -11.68 49.87
CA MET A 209 -19.31 -13.10 50.16
C MET A 209 -19.04 -13.26 51.65
N LEU A 210 -19.94 -13.92 52.37
CA LEU A 210 -19.75 -14.24 53.78
C LEU A 210 -18.70 -15.35 53.95
N PRO A 211 -18.08 -15.50 55.15
CA PRO A 211 -17.14 -16.58 55.44
C PRO A 211 -17.70 -18.00 55.22
N CYS A 212 -19.02 -18.14 55.20
CA CYS A 212 -19.74 -19.38 54.93
C CYS A 212 -20.18 -19.54 53.46
N GLU A 213 -19.60 -18.76 52.54
CA GLU A 213 -19.84 -18.73 51.09
C GLU A 213 -21.24 -18.28 50.65
N HIS A 214 -22.11 -17.89 51.59
CA HIS A 214 -23.39 -17.28 51.27
C HIS A 214 -23.24 -15.81 50.85
N VAL A 215 -24.10 -15.37 49.93
CA VAL A 215 -24.02 -14.03 49.33
C VAL A 215 -25.05 -13.07 49.93
N LEU A 216 -24.65 -11.87 50.33
CA LEU A 216 -25.53 -10.76 50.70
C LEU A 216 -25.33 -9.56 49.77
N CYS A 217 -26.37 -8.82 49.39
CA CYS A 217 -26.18 -7.48 48.81
C CYS A 217 -25.47 -6.58 49.84
N ASN A 218 -24.62 -5.64 49.41
CA ASN A 218 -23.98 -4.69 50.32
C ASN A 218 -25.00 -3.99 51.22
N LYS A 219 -26.10 -3.51 50.63
CA LYS A 219 -27.21 -2.91 51.37
C LYS A 219 -27.84 -3.87 52.40
N CYS A 220 -28.06 -5.13 52.03
CA CYS A 220 -28.63 -6.12 52.93
C CYS A 220 -27.67 -6.54 54.04
N PHE A 221 -26.36 -6.48 53.79
CA PHE A 221 -25.33 -6.69 54.79
C PHE A 221 -25.25 -5.51 55.77
N GLU A 222 -25.29 -4.27 55.28
CA GLU A 222 -25.37 -3.06 56.11
C GLU A 222 -26.64 -3.06 56.98
N ASP A 223 -27.80 -3.37 56.39
CA ASP A 223 -29.08 -3.50 57.11
C ASP A 223 -29.01 -4.61 58.18
N TRP A 224 -28.32 -5.72 57.90
CA TRP A 224 -28.15 -6.83 58.85
C TRP A 224 -27.19 -6.46 59.99
N ARG A 225 -26.06 -5.82 59.67
CA ARG A 225 -25.07 -5.35 60.64
C ARG A 225 -25.65 -4.27 61.56
N ALA A 226 -26.53 -3.40 61.06
CA ALA A 226 -27.24 -2.40 61.85
C ALA A 226 -28.15 -3.00 62.95
N THR A 227 -28.39 -4.31 62.93
CA THR A 227 -29.11 -5.04 63.99
C THR A 227 -28.20 -5.72 65.02
N ASP A 228 -26.91 -5.33 65.10
CA ASP A 228 -25.87 -5.88 66.00
C ASP A 228 -25.64 -7.39 65.83
N ARG A 229 -25.89 -7.93 64.63
CA ARG A 229 -25.75 -9.35 64.28
C ARG A 229 -24.42 -9.58 63.56
N THR A 230 -23.66 -10.58 64.01
CA THR A 230 -22.37 -11.01 63.42
C THR A 230 -22.42 -12.44 62.86
N ASP A 231 -23.63 -12.90 62.52
CA ASP A 231 -23.89 -14.24 61.98
C ASP A 231 -24.53 -14.18 60.57
N CYS A 232 -24.38 -15.27 59.83
CA CYS A 232 -25.03 -15.40 58.52
C CYS A 232 -26.57 -15.48 58.65
N PRO A 233 -27.36 -14.67 57.93
CA PRO A 233 -28.83 -14.70 57.99
C PRO A 233 -29.49 -16.04 57.59
N LYS A 234 -28.77 -16.90 56.85
CA LYS A 234 -29.30 -18.18 56.34
C LYS A 234 -28.81 -19.41 57.10
N CYS A 235 -27.53 -19.46 57.46
CA CYS A 235 -26.94 -20.61 58.15
C CYS A 235 -26.55 -20.36 59.61
N SER A 236 -26.66 -19.11 60.08
CA SER A 236 -26.33 -18.70 61.46
C SER A 236 -24.89 -18.98 61.91
N ASN A 237 -23.96 -19.21 60.97
CA ASN A 237 -22.53 -19.26 61.27
C ASN A 237 -22.03 -17.85 61.60
N ASN A 238 -21.34 -17.70 62.73
CA ASN A 238 -20.67 -16.46 63.12
C ASN A 238 -19.50 -16.14 62.20
N TRP A 239 -19.24 -14.85 61.99
CA TRP A 239 -18.06 -14.38 61.28
C TRP A 239 -16.84 -14.37 62.22
N PRO A 240 -15.62 -14.65 61.72
CA PRO A 240 -14.39 -14.50 62.49
C PRO A 240 -14.19 -13.05 62.98
N ASP A 241 -13.58 -12.87 64.16
CA ASP A 241 -13.35 -11.54 64.77
C ASP A 241 -12.42 -10.64 63.94
N ASP A 242 -11.60 -11.23 63.07
CA ASP A 242 -10.63 -10.61 62.17
C ASP A 242 -11.11 -10.49 60.71
N TRP A 243 -12.35 -10.89 60.42
CA TRP A 243 -12.91 -10.83 59.07
C TRP A 243 -13.49 -9.45 58.73
N GLU A 244 -12.98 -8.84 57.66
CA GLU A 244 -13.49 -7.58 57.14
C GLU A 244 -14.40 -7.81 55.91
N PRO A 245 -15.60 -7.21 55.88
CA PRO A 245 -16.50 -7.32 54.74
C PRO A 245 -15.93 -6.56 53.55
N GLN A 246 -15.62 -7.28 52.48
CA GLN A 246 -15.25 -6.68 51.20
C GLN A 246 -16.37 -6.87 50.19
N VAL A 247 -16.71 -5.79 49.49
CA VAL A 247 -17.53 -5.89 48.28
C VAL A 247 -16.71 -6.72 47.30
N SER A 248 -17.22 -7.89 46.96
CA SER A 248 -16.51 -8.81 46.08
C SER A 248 -16.48 -8.17 44.69
N ASP A 249 -15.27 -7.95 44.16
CA ASP A 249 -15.13 -7.40 42.83
C ASP A 249 -15.84 -8.32 41.83
N LEU A 250 -16.84 -7.78 41.14
CA LEU A 250 -17.81 -8.50 40.29
C LEU A 250 -17.18 -8.99 38.97
N THR A 251 -15.87 -9.17 38.95
CA THR A 251 -15.00 -9.50 37.81
C THR A 251 -14.64 -10.99 37.75
N SER A 252 -15.13 -11.84 38.66
CA SER A 252 -14.88 -13.29 38.65
C SER A 252 -16.11 -14.14 39.05
N GLY A 253 -16.14 -15.40 38.62
CA GLY A 253 -17.20 -16.37 38.96
C GLY A 253 -18.44 -16.36 38.06
N PRO A 254 -19.58 -16.93 38.50
CA PRO A 254 -20.75 -17.19 37.66
C PRO A 254 -21.46 -15.94 37.12
N ILE A 255 -21.28 -14.78 37.78
CA ILE A 255 -21.81 -13.49 37.30
C ILE A 255 -21.02 -13.00 36.07
N ARG A 256 -19.70 -13.20 36.04
CA ARG A 256 -18.88 -12.90 34.84
C ARG A 256 -19.29 -13.80 33.67
N GLU A 257 -19.50 -15.09 33.92
CA GLU A 257 -19.95 -16.05 32.90
C GLU A 257 -21.32 -15.64 32.33
N TYR A 258 -22.25 -15.21 33.19
CA TYR A 258 -23.56 -14.72 32.75
C TYR A 258 -23.47 -13.39 31.98
N LYS A 259 -22.67 -12.42 32.44
CA LYS A 259 -22.42 -11.15 31.71
C LYS A 259 -21.77 -11.42 30.34
N SER A 260 -20.79 -12.32 30.29
CA SER A 260 -20.14 -12.76 29.05
C SER A 260 -21.15 -13.42 28.11
N TYR A 261 -22.02 -14.30 28.61
CA TYR A 261 -23.11 -14.88 27.83
C TYR A 261 -24.05 -13.81 27.26
N ARG A 262 -24.38 -12.79 28.06
CA ARG A 262 -25.28 -11.73 27.63
C ARG A 262 -24.66 -10.88 26.52
N HIS A 263 -23.39 -10.54 26.65
CA HIS A 263 -22.64 -9.83 25.61
C HIS A 263 -22.60 -10.62 24.30
N LYS A 264 -22.51 -11.95 24.36
CA LYS A 264 -22.60 -12.83 23.18
C LYS A 264 -23.97 -12.78 22.50
N CYS A 265 -25.06 -12.74 23.28
CA CYS A 265 -26.41 -12.56 22.74
C CYS A 265 -26.60 -11.17 22.11
N GLU A 266 -25.99 -10.14 22.70
CA GLU A 266 -25.98 -8.77 22.16
C GLU A 266 -25.20 -8.74 20.83
N ALA A 267 -23.99 -9.31 20.78
CA ALA A 267 -23.21 -9.43 19.54
C ALA A 267 -23.96 -10.18 18.42
N PHE A 268 -24.60 -11.31 18.75
CA PHE A 268 -25.49 -12.01 17.83
C PHE A 268 -26.57 -11.11 17.26
N PHE A 269 -27.29 -10.38 18.13
CA PHE A 269 -28.40 -9.54 17.71
C PHE A 269 -27.94 -8.36 16.86
N MET A 270 -26.82 -7.71 17.24
CA MET A 270 -26.24 -6.61 16.48
C MET A 270 -25.82 -7.03 15.08
N GLU A 271 -25.09 -8.15 14.96
CA GLU A 271 -24.67 -8.68 13.66
C GLU A 271 -25.90 -9.09 12.83
N LEU A 272 -26.89 -9.74 13.44
CA LEU A 272 -28.15 -10.12 12.78
C LEU A 272 -28.91 -8.92 12.21
N VAL A 273 -29.08 -7.87 13.01
CA VAL A 273 -29.76 -6.63 12.60
C VAL A 273 -28.99 -5.98 11.45
N SER A 274 -27.67 -5.84 11.58
CA SER A 274 -26.84 -5.22 10.54
C SER A 274 -26.85 -5.99 9.22
N GLN A 275 -26.81 -7.33 9.25
CA GLN A 275 -26.70 -8.17 8.05
C GLN A 275 -28.03 -8.46 7.38
N LEU A 276 -29.14 -8.55 8.14
CA LEU A 276 -30.42 -9.03 7.61
C LEU A 276 -31.54 -7.98 7.66
N CYS A 277 -31.67 -7.19 8.73
CA CYS A 277 -32.70 -6.14 8.82
C CYS A 277 -32.39 -4.98 7.85
N PHE A 278 -31.12 -4.57 7.78
CA PHE A 278 -30.66 -3.51 6.89
C PHE A 278 -29.96 -4.06 5.63
N SER A 279 -30.39 -5.24 5.17
CA SER A 279 -29.92 -5.87 3.93
C SER A 279 -30.50 -5.20 2.67
N GLN A 280 -29.89 -5.46 1.50
CA GLN A 280 -30.07 -4.80 0.19
C GLN A 280 -31.49 -4.35 -0.25
N ASP A 281 -31.50 -3.42 -1.21
CA ASP A 281 -32.60 -2.85 -2.03
C ASP A 281 -33.59 -1.91 -1.34
N GLU A 282 -34.16 -2.31 -0.20
CA GLU A 282 -35.20 -1.53 0.50
C GLU A 282 -34.97 -1.47 2.01
N PRO A 283 -35.30 -0.34 2.68
CA PRO A 283 -35.21 -0.24 4.13
C PRO A 283 -36.20 -1.22 4.83
N PRO A 284 -35.93 -1.60 6.08
CA PRO A 284 -36.89 -2.37 6.88
C PRO A 284 -38.18 -1.58 7.13
N SER A 285 -39.26 -2.28 7.47
CA SER A 285 -40.55 -1.64 7.77
C SER A 285 -40.46 -0.64 8.94
N ASP A 286 -41.29 0.40 8.90
CA ASP A 286 -41.39 1.43 9.94
C ASP A 286 -41.50 0.82 11.34
N GLU A 287 -42.34 -0.22 11.47
CA GLU A 287 -42.54 -0.94 12.73
C GLU A 287 -41.27 -1.62 13.26
N VAL A 288 -40.38 -2.09 12.39
CA VAL A 288 -39.08 -2.68 12.77
C VAL A 288 -38.11 -1.60 13.24
N ILE A 289 -38.05 -0.48 12.54
CA ILE A 289 -37.17 0.64 12.90
C ILE A 289 -37.60 1.23 14.24
N GLU A 290 -38.89 1.51 14.43
CA GLU A 290 -39.43 1.98 15.71
C GLU A 290 -39.13 1.00 16.85
N ARG A 291 -39.21 -0.30 16.57
CA ARG A 291 -38.89 -1.34 17.55
C ARG A 291 -37.41 -1.35 17.92
N LEU A 292 -36.50 -1.22 16.94
CA LEU A 292 -35.06 -1.13 17.18
C LEU A 292 -34.69 0.11 17.99
N MET A 293 -35.29 1.25 17.66
CA MET A 293 -35.12 2.50 18.41
C MET A 293 -35.57 2.35 19.86
N SER A 294 -36.66 1.60 20.11
CA SER A 294 -37.17 1.35 21.47
C SER A 294 -36.21 0.56 22.37
N TYR A 295 -35.22 -0.15 21.83
CA TYR A 295 -34.22 -0.86 22.65
C TYR A 295 -33.12 0.07 23.19
N VAL A 296 -32.92 1.23 22.56
CA VAL A 296 -31.87 2.19 22.95
C VAL A 296 -32.38 3.15 24.04
N THR A 297 -33.69 3.18 24.30
CA THR A 297 -34.32 4.11 25.24
C THR A 297 -35.28 3.41 26.20
N LYS A 298 -35.22 3.76 27.50
CA LYS A 298 -36.14 3.24 28.52
C LYS A 298 -36.80 4.38 29.30
N GLU A 299 -38.12 4.37 29.36
CA GLU A 299 -38.87 5.29 30.22
C GLU A 299 -38.71 4.91 31.69
N ILE A 300 -38.18 5.84 32.49
CA ILE A 300 -38.06 5.71 33.94
C ILE A 300 -39.07 6.67 34.57
N LYS A 301 -39.97 6.12 35.38
CA LYS A 301 -40.92 6.89 36.20
C LYS A 301 -40.32 7.08 37.57
N THR A 302 -39.97 8.32 37.93
CA THR A 302 -39.44 8.61 39.27
C THR A 302 -40.53 8.90 40.30
N ASP A 303 -41.68 9.44 39.89
CA ASP A 303 -42.94 9.59 40.66
C ASP A 303 -44.12 9.82 39.69
N GLU A 304 -45.38 9.83 40.15
CA GLU A 304 -46.63 9.87 39.34
C GLU A 304 -46.73 11.00 38.28
N THR A 305 -45.80 11.97 38.26
CA THR A 305 -45.82 13.12 37.35
C THR A 305 -44.57 13.30 36.48
N HIS A 306 -43.47 12.55 36.71
CA HIS A 306 -42.20 12.75 35.99
C HIS A 306 -41.70 11.45 35.35
N ILE A 307 -41.66 11.45 34.01
CA ILE A 307 -41.12 10.38 33.17
C ILE A 307 -39.92 10.96 32.41
N TYR A 308 -38.73 10.37 32.56
CA TYR A 308 -37.59 10.68 31.68
C TYR A 308 -37.15 9.43 30.92
N LEU A 309 -36.59 9.63 29.73
CA LEU A 309 -36.05 8.56 28.89
C LEU A 309 -34.56 8.41 29.21
N ALA A 310 -34.15 7.24 29.67
CA ALA A 310 -32.74 6.89 29.86
C ALA A 310 -32.21 6.09 28.67
N SER A 311 -30.95 6.29 28.29
CA SER A 311 -30.31 5.52 27.22
C SER A 311 -29.81 4.16 27.72
N MET A 312 -29.74 3.20 26.80
CA MET A 312 -29.20 1.86 27.02
C MET A 312 -28.35 1.45 25.82
N ASP A 313 -27.43 0.51 26.03
CA ASP A 313 -26.84 -0.23 24.91
C ASP A 313 -27.93 -0.95 24.11
N LEU A 314 -27.77 -1.02 22.78
CA LEU A 314 -28.74 -1.68 21.90
C LEU A 314 -28.79 -3.17 22.25
N SER A 315 -29.85 -3.58 22.96
CA SER A 315 -29.98 -4.94 23.43
C SER A 315 -31.44 -5.38 23.45
N PRO A 316 -31.75 -6.58 22.92
CA PRO A 316 -33.11 -7.13 22.93
C PRO A 316 -33.52 -7.65 24.32
N LEU A 317 -32.60 -7.65 25.30
CA LEU A 317 -32.80 -8.17 26.65
C LEU A 317 -33.15 -7.04 27.61
N ARG A 318 -34.41 -6.95 28.06
CA ARG A 318 -34.96 -5.79 28.82
C ARG A 318 -34.36 -5.52 30.21
N ASP A 319 -33.49 -6.40 30.70
CA ASP A 319 -32.82 -6.32 32.01
C ASP A 319 -31.42 -5.67 31.90
N THR A 320 -31.20 -4.86 30.87
CA THR A 320 -29.96 -4.11 30.59
C THR A 320 -29.70 -3.01 31.61
N SER A 321 -28.41 -2.75 31.91
CA SER A 321 -27.99 -1.60 32.70
C SER A 321 -28.31 -0.33 31.94
N ILE A 322 -28.92 0.63 32.64
CA ILE A 322 -29.15 1.97 32.14
C ILE A 322 -27.79 2.69 32.16
N ASP A 323 -27.45 3.43 31.11
CA ASP A 323 -26.24 4.25 31.10
C ASP A 323 -26.30 5.24 32.27
N CYS A 324 -25.19 5.41 33.00
CA CYS A 324 -25.15 6.37 34.11
C CYS A 324 -25.38 7.82 33.64
N MET A 325 -25.17 8.09 32.34
CA MET A 325 -25.42 9.36 31.65
C MET A 325 -26.19 9.07 30.34
N PRO A 326 -27.11 9.95 29.89
CA PRO A 326 -27.79 9.76 28.61
C PRO A 326 -26.79 9.85 27.44
N VAL A 327 -26.69 8.78 26.64
CA VAL A 327 -25.82 8.65 25.47
C VAL A 327 -26.64 8.30 24.24
N VAL A 328 -26.52 9.10 23.17
CA VAL A 328 -27.04 8.76 21.84
C VAL A 328 -25.92 8.18 20.99
N ARG A 329 -26.15 7.03 20.37
CA ARG A 329 -25.16 6.28 19.54
C ARG A 329 -25.60 6.25 18.07
N SER A 330 -24.66 6.37 17.14
CA SER A 330 -24.93 6.45 15.69
C SER A 330 -25.28 5.13 15.00
N PHE A 331 -25.25 3.99 15.69
CA PHE A 331 -25.36 2.67 15.05
C PHE A 331 -26.59 2.52 14.14
N ILE A 332 -27.80 2.78 14.64
CA ILE A 332 -29.04 2.68 13.83
C ILE A 332 -29.02 3.72 12.70
N LEU A 333 -28.54 4.93 12.98
CA LEU A 333 -28.42 6.00 11.99
C LEU A 333 -27.51 5.56 10.82
N GLN A 334 -26.36 4.98 11.11
CA GLN A 334 -25.41 4.50 10.09
C GLN A 334 -25.97 3.35 9.28
N LEU A 335 -26.76 2.47 9.88
CA LEU A 335 -27.47 1.41 9.15
C LEU A 335 -28.55 1.99 8.22
N LEU A 336 -29.30 3.01 8.65
CA LEU A 336 -30.28 3.72 7.80
C LEU A 336 -29.59 4.43 6.62
N LEU A 337 -28.42 5.01 6.86
CA LEU A 337 -27.62 5.68 5.83
C LEU A 337 -26.93 4.72 4.85
N GLN A 338 -27.14 3.40 4.95
CA GLN A 338 -26.76 2.50 3.84
C GLN A 338 -27.67 2.67 2.63
N TYR A 339 -28.87 3.23 2.82
CA TYR A 339 -29.85 3.48 1.77
C TYR A 339 -29.76 4.92 1.25
N LYS A 340 -30.44 5.18 0.13
CA LYS A 340 -30.62 6.55 -0.37
C LYS A 340 -31.39 7.37 0.67
N VAL A 341 -30.88 8.56 0.98
CA VAL A 341 -31.46 9.47 1.99
C VAL A 341 -32.95 9.73 1.73
N ASP A 342 -33.37 9.86 0.47
CA ASP A 342 -34.79 10.05 0.11
C ASP A 342 -35.72 8.94 0.59
N LEU A 343 -35.24 7.69 0.67
CA LEU A 343 -36.04 6.54 1.12
C LEU A 343 -36.16 6.48 2.64
N VAL A 344 -35.19 7.02 3.37
CA VAL A 344 -35.11 6.91 4.83
C VAL A 344 -35.34 8.24 5.55
N ARG A 345 -35.62 9.33 4.82
CA ARG A 345 -35.77 10.69 5.38
C ARG A 345 -36.71 10.74 6.58
N HIS A 346 -37.88 10.10 6.47
CA HIS A 346 -38.83 10.02 7.58
C HIS A 346 -38.22 9.34 8.81
N HIS A 347 -37.49 8.23 8.63
CA HIS A 347 -36.82 7.52 9.72
C HIS A 347 -35.69 8.32 10.36
N LEU A 348 -34.95 9.10 9.57
CA LEU A 348 -33.91 10.00 10.08
C LEU A 348 -34.52 11.09 10.97
N GLU A 349 -35.65 11.67 10.54
CA GLU A 349 -36.40 12.64 11.34
C GLU A 349 -36.93 12.01 12.63
N THR A 350 -37.50 10.81 12.57
CA THR A 350 -37.95 10.06 13.76
C THR A 350 -36.78 9.77 14.71
N TYR A 351 -35.63 9.34 14.17
CA TYR A 351 -34.41 9.09 14.94
C TYR A 351 -33.97 10.34 15.69
N MET A 352 -33.92 11.50 15.00
CA MET A 352 -33.54 12.77 15.60
C MET A 352 -34.51 13.19 16.70
N GLN A 353 -35.83 13.11 16.45
CA GLN A 353 -36.85 13.48 17.42
C GLN A 353 -36.79 12.61 18.68
N GLN A 354 -36.66 11.29 18.53
CA GLN A 354 -36.58 10.37 19.67
C GLN A 354 -35.27 10.55 20.44
N SER A 355 -34.15 10.72 19.75
CA SER A 355 -32.83 10.94 20.37
C SER A 355 -32.76 12.27 21.13
N ALA A 356 -33.39 13.33 20.61
CA ALA A 356 -33.48 14.61 21.29
C ALA A 356 -34.25 14.51 22.62
N ARG A 357 -35.24 13.61 22.72
CA ARG A 357 -35.99 13.39 23.98
C ARG A 357 -35.16 12.70 25.06
N VAL A 358 -34.07 12.02 24.70
CA VAL A 358 -33.12 11.41 25.64
C VAL A 358 -32.15 12.46 26.20
N LEU A 359 -31.81 13.46 25.39
CA LEU A 359 -30.87 14.52 25.73
C LEU A 359 -31.59 15.70 26.40
N VAL A 360 -31.55 15.74 27.73
CA VAL A 360 -32.24 16.79 28.54
C VAL A 360 -31.51 18.15 28.46
N ASN A 361 -30.26 18.19 27.99
CA ASN A 361 -29.46 19.42 27.87
C ASN A 361 -29.53 20.04 26.46
N HIS A 362 -29.66 21.37 26.39
CA HIS A 362 -29.65 22.15 25.15
C HIS A 362 -28.32 22.00 24.37
N ASP A 363 -27.18 21.96 25.05
CA ASP A 363 -25.87 21.79 24.38
C ASP A 363 -25.70 20.39 23.78
N ALA A 364 -26.23 19.36 24.46
CA ALA A 364 -26.23 18.00 23.95
C ALA A 364 -27.13 17.85 22.70
N SER A 365 -28.23 18.60 22.64
CA SER A 365 -29.11 18.64 21.45
C SER A 365 -28.40 19.25 20.23
N LYS A 366 -27.50 20.22 20.42
CA LYS A 366 -26.67 20.77 19.32
C LYS A 366 -25.66 19.74 18.80
N GLN A 367 -25.03 19.00 19.72
CA GLN A 367 -24.10 17.91 19.37
C GLN A 367 -24.80 16.77 18.62
N LEU A 368 -26.09 16.52 18.88
CA LEU A 368 -26.89 15.56 18.11
C LEU A 368 -27.02 15.97 16.63
N ALA A 369 -27.25 17.25 16.34
CA ALA A 369 -27.29 17.75 14.96
C ALA A 369 -25.93 17.59 14.26
N MET A 370 -24.82 17.81 14.98
CA MET A 370 -23.48 17.54 14.46
C MET A 370 -23.23 16.04 14.22
N LEU A 371 -23.65 15.15 15.12
CA LEU A 371 -23.56 13.70 14.94
C LEU A 371 -24.24 13.27 13.64
N VAL A 372 -25.46 13.78 13.40
CA VAL A 372 -26.22 13.49 12.17
C VAL A 372 -25.51 14.06 10.94
N THR A 373 -25.00 15.30 11.03
CA THR A 373 -24.23 15.94 9.95
C THR A 373 -23.00 15.12 9.58
N VAL A 374 -22.23 14.65 10.56
CA VAL A 374 -21.01 13.85 10.33
C VAL A 374 -21.34 12.50 9.70
N CYS A 375 -22.38 11.80 10.19
CA CYS A 375 -22.80 10.53 9.61
C CYS A 375 -23.28 10.69 8.15
N LEU A 376 -24.02 11.76 7.85
CA LEU A 376 -24.43 12.10 6.48
C LEU A 376 -23.22 12.49 5.61
N GLN A 377 -22.27 13.24 6.16
CA GLN A 377 -21.04 13.61 5.46
C GLN A 377 -20.25 12.35 5.06
N ASP A 378 -20.12 11.36 5.95
CA ASP A 378 -19.48 10.07 5.67
C ASP A 378 -20.18 9.31 4.54
N HIS A 379 -21.51 9.29 4.57
CA HIS A 379 -22.31 8.71 3.51
C HIS A 379 -22.06 9.38 2.14
N PHE A 380 -21.99 10.71 2.10
CA PHE A 380 -21.74 11.45 0.86
C PHE A 380 -20.29 11.32 0.38
N GLN A 381 -19.31 11.34 1.29
CA GLN A 381 -17.91 11.10 0.95
C GLN A 381 -17.72 9.69 0.36
N LYS A 382 -18.43 8.68 0.88
CA LYS A 382 -18.46 7.34 0.28
C LYS A 382 -18.95 7.38 -1.18
N GLN A 383 -20.02 8.11 -1.49
CA GLN A 383 -20.50 8.25 -2.88
C GLN A 383 -19.47 8.93 -3.81
N ILE A 384 -18.71 9.91 -3.31
CA ILE A 384 -17.62 10.57 -4.05
C ILE A 384 -16.47 9.58 -4.29
N ALA A 385 -16.09 8.80 -3.28
CA ALA A 385 -15.01 7.82 -3.35
C ALA A 385 -15.32 6.65 -4.30
N GLU A 386 -16.58 6.22 -4.37
CA GLU A 386 -17.07 5.14 -5.25
C GLU A 386 -17.20 5.56 -6.72
N ALA A 387 -16.97 6.85 -7.06
CA ALA A 387 -17.03 7.32 -8.43
C ALA A 387 -15.96 6.63 -9.32
N PRO A 388 -16.34 6.09 -10.49
CA PRO A 388 -15.47 5.24 -11.31
C PRO A 388 -14.36 6.00 -12.04
N SER A 389 -14.45 7.33 -12.15
CA SER A 389 -13.47 8.19 -12.82
C SER A 389 -13.40 9.57 -12.17
N GLU A 390 -12.32 10.32 -12.45
CA GLU A 390 -12.16 11.71 -12.02
C GLU A 390 -13.34 12.58 -12.49
N ASP A 391 -13.77 12.42 -13.74
CA ASP A 391 -14.92 13.12 -14.32
C ASP A 391 -16.24 12.80 -13.61
N ALA A 392 -16.48 11.51 -13.32
CA ALA A 392 -17.65 11.10 -12.57
C ALA A 392 -17.64 11.70 -11.16
N ARG A 393 -16.46 11.77 -10.52
CA ARG A 393 -16.27 12.38 -9.21
C ARG A 393 -16.58 13.88 -9.23
N LEU A 394 -16.04 14.61 -10.20
CA LEU A 394 -16.32 16.06 -10.36
C LEU A 394 -17.81 16.32 -10.57
N ASN A 395 -18.51 15.47 -11.34
CA ASN A 395 -19.95 15.58 -11.54
C ASN A 395 -20.75 15.34 -10.24
N VAL A 396 -20.33 14.38 -9.39
CA VAL A 396 -20.94 14.15 -8.07
C VAL A 396 -20.74 15.37 -7.17
N VAL A 397 -19.52 15.91 -7.09
CA VAL A 397 -19.19 17.11 -6.30
C VAL A 397 -20.02 18.31 -6.76
N ARG A 398 -20.10 18.56 -8.08
CA ARG A 398 -20.93 19.63 -8.66
C ARG A 398 -22.40 19.47 -8.27
N ARG A 399 -22.93 18.26 -8.39
CA ARG A 399 -24.32 17.95 -8.01
C ARG A 399 -24.55 18.27 -6.53
N PHE A 400 -23.66 17.83 -5.64
CA PHE A 400 -23.79 18.08 -4.20
C PHE A 400 -23.77 19.57 -3.86
N LEU A 401 -22.88 20.36 -4.47
CA LEU A 401 -22.85 21.83 -4.31
C LEU A 401 -24.14 22.50 -4.81
N THR A 402 -24.76 21.95 -5.85
CA THR A 402 -26.02 22.49 -6.41
C THR A 402 -27.23 22.08 -5.57
N ASP A 403 -27.27 20.85 -5.09
CA ASP A 403 -28.41 20.30 -4.35
C ASP A 403 -28.44 20.80 -2.91
N CYS A 404 -27.28 21.05 -2.27
CA CYS A 404 -27.24 21.61 -0.91
C CYS A 404 -27.92 22.99 -0.84
N GLN A 405 -27.90 23.78 -1.93
CA GLN A 405 -28.58 25.07 -1.98
C GLN A 405 -30.12 24.96 -1.94
N LYS A 406 -30.69 23.79 -2.23
CA LYS A 406 -32.15 23.55 -2.33
C LYS A 406 -32.77 22.94 -1.07
N ILE A 407 -31.96 22.47 -0.14
CA ILE A 407 -32.39 21.76 1.07
C ILE A 407 -31.92 22.50 2.33
N GLU A 408 -32.47 22.12 3.49
CA GLU A 408 -32.17 22.72 4.79
C GLU A 408 -31.74 21.65 5.82
N GLY A 409 -31.28 22.11 6.99
CA GLY A 409 -30.91 21.23 8.11
C GLY A 409 -29.56 20.52 7.94
N PRO A 410 -29.31 19.45 8.74
CA PRO A 410 -28.04 18.72 8.73
C PRO A 410 -27.63 18.16 7.36
N GLU A 411 -28.60 17.79 6.52
CA GLU A 411 -28.35 17.26 5.17
C GLU A 411 -27.69 18.29 4.25
N ARG A 412 -28.15 19.56 4.30
CA ARG A 412 -27.53 20.68 3.57
C ARG A 412 -26.04 20.80 3.89
N VAL A 413 -25.75 20.86 5.19
CA VAL A 413 -24.38 21.07 5.70
C VAL A 413 -23.51 19.88 5.34
N ALA A 414 -24.02 18.65 5.50
CA ALA A 414 -23.28 17.44 5.17
C ALA A 414 -22.90 17.35 3.68
N LEU A 415 -23.84 17.65 2.76
CA LEU A 415 -23.56 17.70 1.32
C LEU A 415 -22.49 18.73 0.99
N ALA A 416 -22.64 19.93 1.54
CA ALA A 416 -21.70 21.02 1.34
C ALA A 416 -20.31 20.63 1.86
N ARG A 417 -20.20 20.12 3.10
CA ARG A 417 -18.90 19.72 3.69
C ARG A 417 -18.21 18.63 2.87
N ALA A 418 -18.93 17.58 2.48
CA ALA A 418 -18.37 16.51 1.66
C ALA A 418 -17.84 17.01 0.30
N ALA A 419 -18.58 17.92 -0.35
CA ALA A 419 -18.14 18.53 -1.61
C ALA A 419 -16.95 19.47 -1.43
N LEU A 420 -16.93 20.28 -0.37
CA LEU A 420 -15.84 21.21 -0.05
C LEU A 420 -14.54 20.46 0.36
N ASP A 421 -14.64 19.32 1.05
CA ASP A 421 -13.49 18.48 1.36
C ASP A 421 -12.79 17.97 0.08
N GLU A 422 -13.57 17.50 -0.90
CA GLU A 422 -13.01 17.06 -2.18
C GLU A 422 -12.51 18.24 -3.01
N LEU A 423 -13.19 19.39 -2.95
CA LEU A 423 -12.74 20.62 -3.60
C LEU A 423 -11.41 21.12 -3.04
N ALA A 424 -11.17 21.04 -1.73
CA ALA A 424 -9.90 21.39 -1.12
C ALA A 424 -8.73 20.57 -1.71
N LYS A 425 -8.92 19.26 -1.91
CA LYS A 425 -7.94 18.38 -2.56
C LYS A 425 -7.69 18.76 -4.01
N LEU A 426 -8.75 19.10 -4.75
CA LEU A 426 -8.66 19.54 -6.14
C LEU A 426 -7.88 20.86 -6.26
N ILE A 427 -8.16 21.84 -5.38
CA ILE A 427 -7.41 23.10 -5.33
C ILE A 427 -5.93 22.84 -5.03
N ALA A 428 -5.63 21.97 -4.06
CA ALA A 428 -4.25 21.60 -3.75
C ALA A 428 -3.52 20.97 -4.93
N LEU A 429 -4.20 20.11 -5.70
CA LEU A 429 -3.64 19.48 -6.89
C LEU A 429 -3.37 20.49 -8.01
N VAL A 430 -4.31 21.41 -8.25
CA VAL A 430 -4.19 22.45 -9.29
C VAL A 430 -3.04 23.40 -8.99
N VAL A 431 -2.98 23.91 -7.76
CA VAL A 431 -2.00 24.93 -7.36
C VAL A 431 -0.59 24.34 -7.21
N ASN A 432 -0.44 23.17 -6.57
CA ASN A 432 0.91 22.60 -6.34
C ASN A 432 1.52 21.91 -7.56
N ARG A 433 0.69 21.38 -8.49
CA ARG A 433 1.20 20.71 -9.70
C ARG A 433 1.16 21.59 -10.95
N GLU A 434 0.87 22.88 -10.79
CA GLU A 434 0.68 23.84 -11.89
C GLU A 434 -0.24 23.29 -13.00
N ARG A 435 -1.23 22.48 -12.62
CA ARG A 435 -2.17 21.89 -13.58
C ARG A 435 -3.06 22.99 -14.15
N ARG A 436 -3.26 23.00 -15.46
CA ARG A 436 -4.26 23.88 -16.09
C ARG A 436 -5.65 23.51 -15.60
N LEU A 437 -6.44 24.52 -15.25
CA LEU A 437 -7.87 24.36 -14.94
C LEU A 437 -8.58 23.81 -16.20
N SER A 438 -9.20 22.64 -16.06
CA SER A 438 -10.05 22.08 -17.11
C SER A 438 -11.45 22.70 -17.04
N GLN A 439 -12.19 22.65 -18.16
CA GLN A 439 -13.58 23.14 -18.21
C GLN A 439 -14.49 22.45 -17.17
N GLN A 440 -14.23 21.17 -16.87
CA GLN A 440 -15.00 20.43 -15.85
C GLN A 440 -14.72 20.94 -14.44
N ILE A 441 -13.48 21.32 -14.12
CA ILE A 441 -13.12 21.91 -12.82
C ILE A 441 -13.77 23.28 -12.67
N GLU A 442 -13.76 24.11 -13.71
CA GLU A 442 -14.44 25.42 -13.68
C GLU A 442 -15.94 25.30 -13.39
N GLN A 443 -16.60 24.28 -13.94
CA GLN A 443 -18.02 23.99 -13.66
C GLN A 443 -18.32 23.57 -12.22
N VAL A 444 -17.30 23.16 -11.46
CA VAL A 444 -17.41 22.86 -10.02
C VAL A 444 -17.15 24.13 -9.19
N LEU A 445 -16.23 25.00 -9.63
CA LEU A 445 -15.87 26.22 -8.90
C LEU A 445 -17.01 27.23 -8.82
N GLU A 446 -17.82 27.37 -9.87
CA GLU A 446 -18.95 28.32 -9.89
C GLU A 446 -19.99 28.08 -8.77
N PRO A 447 -20.60 26.87 -8.63
CA PRO A 447 -21.54 26.63 -7.52
C PRO A 447 -20.86 26.64 -6.14
N ALA A 448 -19.55 26.34 -6.05
CA ALA A 448 -18.79 26.47 -4.82
C ALA A 448 -18.62 27.93 -4.37
N ALA A 449 -18.31 28.83 -5.32
CA ALA A 449 -18.19 30.25 -5.07
C ALA A 449 -19.52 30.84 -4.57
N GLN A 450 -20.63 30.51 -5.25
CA GLN A 450 -21.98 30.93 -4.83
C GLN A 450 -22.30 30.49 -3.40
N LEU A 451 -22.00 29.25 -3.03
CA LEU A 451 -22.20 28.73 -1.67
C LEU A 451 -21.32 29.49 -0.65
N CYS A 452 -20.08 29.81 -1.02
CA CYS A 452 -19.12 30.50 -0.15
C CYS A 452 -19.43 31.99 0.06
N GLU A 453 -20.26 32.59 -0.81
CA GLU A 453 -20.74 33.97 -0.68
C GLU A 453 -21.95 34.11 0.26
N GLU A 454 -22.63 33.02 0.63
CA GLU A 454 -23.86 33.07 1.46
C GLU A 454 -23.63 33.55 2.90
N GLN A 455 -22.46 33.29 3.48
CA GLN A 455 -22.12 33.64 4.88
C GLN A 455 -20.63 34.03 5.04
N ASP A 456 -20.38 35.05 5.86
CA ASP A 456 -19.04 35.52 6.17
C ASP A 456 -18.30 34.64 7.19
N GLY A 457 -16.99 34.44 6.98
CA GLY A 457 -15.95 33.96 7.92
C GLY A 457 -16.14 32.58 8.58
N CYS A 458 -17.33 32.29 9.09
CA CYS A 458 -17.68 31.10 9.85
C CYS A 458 -18.69 30.18 9.16
N GLY A 459 -18.96 30.42 7.87
CA GLY A 459 -19.81 29.60 7.01
C GLY A 459 -19.02 28.65 6.09
N PRO A 460 -19.57 28.29 4.91
CA PRO A 460 -18.94 27.38 3.95
C PRO A 460 -17.53 27.80 3.51
N ARG A 461 -17.31 29.10 3.28
CA ARG A 461 -16.00 29.67 2.91
C ARG A 461 -14.95 29.44 4.00
N GLY A 462 -15.32 29.70 5.26
CA GLY A 462 -14.45 29.46 6.41
C GLY A 462 -14.09 27.99 6.54
N TYR A 463 -15.07 27.10 6.36
CA TYR A 463 -14.82 25.65 6.35
C TYR A 463 -13.84 25.22 5.26
N LEU A 464 -14.02 25.69 4.01
CA LEU A 464 -13.11 25.37 2.92
C LEU A 464 -11.68 25.86 3.20
N LEU A 465 -11.53 27.09 3.71
CA LEU A 465 -10.24 27.64 4.10
C LEU A 465 -9.58 26.81 5.22
N LYS A 466 -10.33 26.43 6.26
CA LYS A 466 -9.86 25.52 7.31
C LYS A 466 -9.36 24.20 6.72
N GLN A 467 -10.09 23.61 5.76
CA GLN A 467 -9.67 22.37 5.12
C GLN A 467 -8.39 22.53 4.31
N ILE A 468 -8.26 23.61 3.53
CA ILE A 468 -7.04 23.85 2.74
C ILE A 468 -5.82 24.05 3.65
N VAL A 469 -5.95 24.88 4.70
CA VAL A 469 -4.83 25.20 5.60
C VAL A 469 -4.45 23.99 6.45
N ARG A 470 -5.42 23.38 7.13
CA ARG A 470 -5.16 22.32 8.11
C ARG A 470 -4.91 20.95 7.50
N GLN A 471 -5.20 20.72 6.21
CA GLN A 471 -4.78 19.50 5.52
C GLN A 471 -3.51 19.68 4.68
N PHE A 472 -3.27 20.88 4.16
CA PHE A 472 -2.12 21.17 3.31
C PHE A 472 -1.21 22.19 3.97
N SER A 473 -1.47 23.49 3.80
CA SER A 473 -0.66 24.58 4.36
C SER A 473 -1.34 25.94 4.19
N LEU A 474 -0.96 26.91 5.02
CA LEU A 474 -1.30 28.33 4.78
C LEU A 474 -0.70 28.85 3.46
N ASP A 475 0.52 28.42 3.11
CA ASP A 475 1.21 28.80 1.87
C ASP A 475 0.41 28.44 0.61
N LEU A 476 -0.31 27.31 0.65
CA LEU A 476 -1.18 26.90 -0.45
C LEU A 476 -2.30 27.92 -0.70
N VAL A 477 -2.91 28.44 0.37
CA VAL A 477 -3.96 29.48 0.28
C VAL A 477 -3.37 30.75 -0.32
N LEU A 478 -2.18 31.17 0.08
CA LEU A 478 -1.51 32.34 -0.48
C LEU A 478 -1.27 32.19 -1.99
N LYS A 479 -0.81 31.02 -2.44
CA LYS A 479 -0.60 30.73 -3.87
C LYS A 479 -1.88 30.81 -4.71
N THR A 480 -3.07 30.61 -4.12
CA THR A 480 -4.34 30.75 -4.85
C THR A 480 -4.57 32.17 -5.40
N GLN A 481 -3.96 33.19 -4.80
CA GLN A 481 -4.04 34.59 -5.27
C GLN A 481 -3.49 34.78 -6.69
N SER A 482 -2.57 33.91 -7.11
CA SER A 482 -2.02 33.92 -8.47
C SER A 482 -3.02 33.41 -9.54
N ILE A 483 -4.15 32.83 -9.13
CA ILE A 483 -5.15 32.22 -10.00
C ILE A 483 -6.47 32.99 -9.90
N ALA A 484 -6.82 33.72 -10.97
CA ALA A 484 -8.00 34.59 -11.01
C ALA A 484 -9.33 33.89 -10.66
N GLN A 485 -9.49 32.63 -11.09
CA GLN A 485 -10.70 31.83 -10.84
C GLN A 485 -10.87 31.42 -9.37
N LEU A 486 -9.87 31.63 -8.51
CA LEU A 486 -9.88 31.28 -7.09
C LEU A 486 -9.89 32.50 -6.15
N HIS A 487 -9.96 33.72 -6.69
CA HIS A 487 -9.93 34.95 -5.89
C HIS A 487 -11.06 35.06 -4.86
N TRP A 488 -12.19 34.38 -5.10
CA TRP A 488 -13.33 34.35 -4.17
C TRP A 488 -13.05 33.59 -2.86
N LEU A 489 -11.99 32.78 -2.79
CA LEU A 489 -11.63 32.02 -1.59
C LEU A 489 -11.24 32.93 -0.42
N LEU A 490 -10.52 34.01 -0.72
CA LEU A 490 -10.05 34.96 0.29
C LEU A 490 -11.01 36.14 0.39
N PRO A 491 -11.42 36.54 1.61
CA PRO A 491 -12.18 37.77 1.79
C PRO A 491 -11.42 38.99 1.21
N PRO A 492 -12.12 39.99 0.64
CA PRO A 492 -11.51 41.18 0.03
C PRO A 492 -10.57 41.96 0.97
N GLU A 493 -10.84 41.91 2.28
CA GLU A 493 -10.07 42.57 3.34
C GLU A 493 -8.75 41.84 3.64
N THR A 494 -8.56 40.64 3.10
CA THR A 494 -7.42 39.73 3.34
C THR A 494 -6.45 39.71 2.16
N LEU A 495 -6.18 40.86 1.54
CA LEU A 495 -5.02 41.04 0.66
C LEU A 495 -3.75 40.87 1.50
N LEU A 496 -3.41 39.61 1.77
CA LEU A 496 -2.34 39.17 2.64
C LEU A 496 -1.02 39.65 2.05
N ASN A 497 -0.24 40.35 2.85
CA ASN A 497 1.16 40.63 2.53
C ASN A 497 1.90 39.27 2.58
N ILE A 498 2.41 38.84 1.43
CA ILE A 498 2.78 37.45 1.10
C ILE A 498 3.93 36.90 1.98
N ASP A 499 4.63 37.76 2.72
CA ASP A 499 5.89 37.39 3.38
C ASP A 499 5.81 37.15 4.89
N ALA A 500 4.69 37.39 5.58
CA ALA A 500 4.65 37.31 7.06
C ALA A 500 4.31 35.89 7.59
N GLN A 501 5.31 35.02 7.69
CA GLN A 501 5.15 33.71 8.38
C GLN A 501 4.78 33.88 9.87
N PRO A 502 3.87 33.06 10.43
CA PRO A 502 3.49 33.08 11.83
C PRO A 502 4.67 32.72 12.74
N ASP A 503 4.73 33.34 13.93
CA ASP A 503 5.80 33.11 14.90
C ASP A 503 5.56 31.82 15.70
N ARG A 504 6.13 30.71 15.22
CA ARG A 504 6.01 29.38 15.85
C ARG A 504 6.79 29.27 17.16
N PHE A 505 7.67 30.22 17.51
CA PHE A 505 8.40 30.22 18.78
C PHE A 505 7.55 30.65 19.97
N LEU A 506 6.32 31.13 19.74
CA LEU A 506 5.35 31.41 20.79
C LEU A 506 4.97 30.18 21.63
N VAL A 507 5.34 28.96 21.19
CA VAL A 507 5.32 27.76 22.04
C VAL A 507 6.14 27.91 23.33
N CYS A 508 7.14 28.80 23.35
CA CYS A 508 7.95 29.09 24.52
C CYS A 508 7.22 29.95 25.57
N GLY A 509 6.01 30.41 25.26
CA GLY A 509 5.15 31.16 26.20
C GLY A 509 5.44 32.66 26.25
N ASN A 510 4.87 33.31 27.27
CA ASN A 510 4.86 34.77 27.39
C ASN A 510 6.25 35.37 27.60
N GLU A 511 7.16 34.67 28.29
CA GLU A 511 8.54 35.14 28.55
C GLU A 511 9.29 35.41 27.23
N TYR A 512 9.17 34.50 26.26
CA TYR A 512 9.71 34.70 24.91
C TYR A 512 9.01 35.88 24.21
N ALA A 513 7.68 35.93 24.27
CA ALA A 513 6.89 36.96 23.58
C ALA A 513 7.24 38.38 24.08
N GLU A 514 7.36 38.56 25.39
CA GLU A 514 7.73 39.85 26.02
C GLU A 514 9.15 40.28 25.63
N MET A 515 10.14 39.40 25.78
CA MET A 515 11.53 39.70 25.38
C MET A 515 11.63 40.03 23.89
N ARG A 516 10.98 39.24 23.03
CA ARG A 516 10.91 39.48 21.58
C ARG A 516 10.31 40.86 21.28
N ASN A 517 9.22 41.24 21.96
CA ASN A 517 8.57 42.53 21.75
C ASN A 517 9.48 43.70 22.14
N ILE A 518 10.23 43.57 23.23
CA ILE A 518 11.19 44.58 23.69
C ILE A 518 12.32 44.74 22.67
N VAL A 519 12.89 43.64 22.18
CA VAL A 519 13.94 43.66 21.15
C VAL A 519 13.42 44.25 19.84
N ALA A 520 12.22 43.88 19.41
CA ALA A 520 11.60 44.43 18.19
C ALA A 520 11.35 45.95 18.32
N GLN A 521 10.89 46.41 19.49
CA GLN A 521 10.68 47.83 19.77
C GLN A 521 12.01 48.60 19.76
N PHE A 522 13.07 48.05 20.36
CA PHE A 522 14.41 48.63 20.30
C PHE A 522 14.93 48.76 18.86
N CYS A 523 14.68 47.75 18.02
CA CYS A 523 15.06 47.81 16.60
C CYS A 523 14.33 48.92 15.83
N LEU A 524 13.15 49.32 16.32
CA LEU A 524 12.28 50.35 15.74
C LEU A 524 12.69 51.77 16.13
N ASP A 525 12.88 52.04 17.42
CA ASP A 525 13.05 53.37 17.97
C ASP A 525 14.47 53.67 18.48
N ALA A 526 15.35 52.67 18.48
CA ALA A 526 16.70 52.71 19.02
C ALA A 526 16.78 53.17 20.50
N ASN A 527 15.71 53.01 21.28
CA ASN A 527 15.64 53.38 22.69
C ASN A 527 16.09 52.21 23.59
N PRO A 528 17.28 52.26 24.23
CA PRO A 528 17.80 51.14 25.01
C PRO A 528 17.12 50.96 26.37
N ALA A 529 16.35 51.94 26.87
CA ALA A 529 15.85 51.92 28.26
C ALA A 529 14.98 50.69 28.62
N PRO A 530 14.01 50.25 27.79
CA PRO A 530 13.20 49.06 28.09
C PRO A 530 14.01 47.77 28.05
N LEU A 531 15.03 47.71 27.20
CA LEU A 531 15.92 46.54 27.08
C LEU A 531 16.86 46.44 28.28
N GLU A 532 17.42 47.57 28.72
CA GLU A 532 18.28 47.67 29.91
C GLU A 532 17.51 47.28 31.19
N GLU A 533 16.25 47.69 31.31
CA GLU A 533 15.36 47.29 32.42
C GLU A 533 15.11 45.78 32.42
N ALA A 534 14.81 45.19 31.26
CA ALA A 534 14.58 43.75 31.13
C ALA A 534 15.83 42.91 31.43
N PHE A 535 17.01 43.38 31.05
CA PHE A 535 18.29 42.69 31.32
C PHE A 535 18.73 42.78 32.79
N GLN A 536 18.29 43.80 33.52
CA GLN A 536 18.63 43.99 34.93
C GLN A 536 17.69 43.26 35.90
N HIS A 537 16.41 43.10 35.55
CA HIS A 537 15.38 42.62 36.47
C HIS A 537 15.02 41.13 36.34
N ASP A 538 15.29 40.48 35.20
CA ASP A 538 14.92 39.08 34.96
C ASP A 538 16.12 38.18 34.61
N GLN A 539 16.05 36.90 35.01
CA GLN A 539 16.93 35.87 34.43
C GLN A 539 16.50 35.59 33.00
N VAL A 540 17.13 36.26 32.03
CA VAL A 540 16.87 36.03 30.61
C VAL A 540 17.32 34.63 30.22
N ASP A 541 16.37 33.79 29.78
CA ASP A 541 16.69 32.47 29.23
C ASP A 541 17.47 32.60 27.91
N GLU A 542 18.65 31.97 27.85
CA GLU A 542 19.57 32.05 26.72
C GLU A 542 18.92 31.61 25.40
N CYS A 543 18.16 30.51 25.43
CA CYS A 543 17.49 29.98 24.25
C CYS A 543 16.38 30.93 23.78
N SER A 544 15.57 31.46 24.70
CA SER A 544 14.53 32.45 24.38
C SER A 544 15.15 33.69 23.74
N LEU A 545 16.26 34.21 24.28
CA LEU A 545 16.97 35.35 23.70
C LEU A 545 17.49 35.05 22.28
N LEU A 546 18.12 33.89 22.05
CA LEU A 546 18.58 33.48 20.72
C LEU A 546 17.43 33.36 19.71
N LEU A 547 16.29 32.79 20.11
CA LEU A 547 15.09 32.73 19.28
C LEU A 547 14.53 34.13 18.96
N CYS A 548 14.52 35.04 19.95
CA CYS A 548 14.10 36.43 19.76
C CYS A 548 14.96 37.14 18.71
N LEU A 549 16.29 37.04 18.83
CA LEU A 549 17.24 37.64 17.90
C LEU A 549 17.09 37.06 16.49
N HIS A 550 16.94 35.73 16.40
CA HIS A 550 16.67 35.07 15.12
C HIS A 550 15.39 35.61 14.45
N ARG A 551 14.30 35.69 15.22
CA ARG A 551 12.99 36.12 14.72
C ARG A 551 12.96 37.60 14.31
N THR A 552 13.57 38.46 15.12
CA THR A 552 13.49 39.93 14.96
C THR A 552 14.54 40.51 14.02
N ILE A 553 15.70 39.83 13.86
CA ILE A 553 16.83 40.36 13.08
C ILE A 553 17.15 39.42 11.93
N THR A 554 17.55 38.18 12.20
CA THR A 554 18.03 37.24 11.18
C THR A 554 16.97 36.99 10.09
N GLN A 555 15.71 36.78 10.47
CA GLN A 555 14.63 36.53 9.52
C GLN A 555 14.32 37.73 8.62
N LEU A 556 14.73 38.96 8.96
CA LEU A 556 14.56 40.12 8.08
C LEU A 556 15.47 40.05 6.84
N HIS A 557 16.52 39.23 6.85
CA HIS A 557 17.39 39.02 5.68
C HIS A 557 16.70 38.30 4.51
N ARG A 558 15.51 37.71 4.72
CA ARG A 558 14.72 37.10 3.65
C ARG A 558 14.10 38.13 2.71
N PHE A 559 13.94 39.37 3.16
CA PHE A 559 13.41 40.45 2.34
C PHE A 559 14.52 40.97 1.41
N ALA A 560 14.14 41.22 0.16
CA ALA A 560 15.05 41.76 -0.85
C ALA A 560 15.48 43.20 -0.54
N ASP A 561 14.64 43.95 0.18
CA ASP A 561 14.90 45.33 0.58
C ASP A 561 15.80 45.38 1.83
N ALA A 562 16.94 46.04 1.70
CA ALA A 562 17.92 46.18 2.77
C ALA A 562 17.49 47.21 3.82
N ASP A 563 16.62 48.15 3.47
CA ASP A 563 16.14 49.21 4.38
C ASP A 563 15.17 48.65 5.44
N MET A 564 14.69 47.42 5.25
CA MET A 564 13.87 46.68 6.22
C MET A 564 14.67 46.11 7.40
N ARG A 565 15.99 46.23 7.37
CA ARG A 565 16.89 45.65 8.38
C ARG A 565 17.29 46.71 9.40
N PRO A 566 17.49 46.35 10.68
CA PRO A 566 18.05 47.27 11.66
C PRO A 566 19.41 47.80 11.20
N THR A 567 19.68 49.09 11.44
CA THR A 567 20.98 49.68 11.08
C THR A 567 22.13 49.02 11.86
N ASP A 568 23.33 48.98 11.26
CA ASP A 568 24.52 48.42 11.93
C ASP A 568 24.76 49.04 13.31
N GLN A 569 24.47 50.34 13.49
CA GLN A 569 24.58 51.01 14.78
C GLN A 569 23.66 50.41 15.85
N VAL A 570 22.42 50.05 15.49
CA VAL A 570 21.46 49.43 16.40
C VAL A 570 21.89 48.00 16.74
N ILE A 571 22.40 47.24 15.76
CA ILE A 571 22.93 45.89 15.95
C ILE A 571 24.15 45.90 16.88
N ASP A 572 25.10 46.80 16.65
CA ASP A 572 26.31 46.93 17.46
C ASP A 572 25.96 47.34 18.91
N THR A 573 24.99 48.25 19.09
CA THR A 573 24.52 48.65 20.43
C THR A 573 23.86 47.48 21.17
N LEU A 574 23.03 46.68 20.47
CA LEU A 574 22.41 45.48 21.04
C LEU A 574 23.45 44.45 21.47
N ARG A 575 24.45 44.22 20.61
CA ARG A 575 25.57 43.32 20.88
C ARG A 575 26.35 43.76 22.13
N GLU A 576 26.66 45.05 22.24
CA GLU A 576 27.36 45.60 23.41
C GLU A 576 26.56 45.36 24.70
N MET A 577 25.24 45.62 24.70
CA MET A 577 24.38 45.39 25.87
C MET A 577 24.32 43.92 26.28
N ILE A 578 24.13 42.99 25.33
CA ILE A 578 24.12 41.53 25.59
C ILE A 578 25.48 41.08 26.18
N THR A 579 26.57 41.67 25.72
CA THR A 579 27.92 41.37 26.20
C THR A 579 28.16 41.91 27.61
N GLN A 580 27.71 43.14 27.90
CA GLN A 580 27.85 43.79 29.20
C GLN A 580 27.09 43.04 30.31
N HIS A 581 25.89 42.53 30.00
CA HIS A 581 25.05 41.79 30.96
C HIS A 581 25.36 40.29 31.04
N HIS A 582 26.36 39.79 30.31
CA HIS A 582 26.77 38.38 30.31
C HIS A 582 25.65 37.38 30.00
N LEU A 583 24.74 37.73 29.09
CA LEU A 583 23.52 36.95 28.83
C LEU A 583 23.73 35.70 27.95
N LEU A 584 24.88 35.55 27.30
CA LEU A 584 25.18 34.41 26.43
C LEU A 584 26.62 33.91 26.67
N PRO A 585 26.86 32.58 26.65
CA PRO A 585 28.17 32.00 26.89
C PRO A 585 29.08 32.04 25.65
N ASN A 586 28.52 32.12 24.43
CA ASN A 586 29.26 32.09 23.17
C ASN A 586 28.91 33.29 22.25
N TYR A 587 29.79 34.30 22.26
CA TYR A 587 29.60 35.52 21.49
C TYR A 587 29.90 35.39 19.99
N SER A 588 30.57 34.32 19.53
CA SER A 588 30.75 34.11 18.09
C SER A 588 29.43 33.73 17.41
N LEU A 589 28.64 32.87 18.07
CA LEU A 589 27.31 32.48 17.61
C LEU A 589 26.36 33.70 17.53
N LEU A 590 26.51 34.65 18.46
CA LEU A 590 25.72 35.88 18.48
C LEU A 590 26.02 36.75 17.24
N ASP A 591 27.29 36.98 16.94
CA ASP A 591 27.70 37.79 15.78
C ASP A 591 27.23 37.18 14.46
N ASP A 592 27.38 35.86 14.33
CA ASP A 592 26.94 35.11 13.16
C ASP A 592 25.40 35.13 13.02
N LEU A 593 24.66 35.08 14.13
CA LEU A 593 23.20 35.15 14.14
C LEU A 593 22.69 36.53 13.72
N LEU A 594 23.25 37.60 14.28
CA LEU A 594 22.85 38.99 14.00
C LEU A 594 23.12 39.39 12.55
N ARG A 595 24.18 38.85 11.93
CA ARG A 595 24.56 39.15 10.54
C ARG A 595 24.03 38.14 9.52
N ASN A 596 23.35 37.08 9.99
CA ASN A 596 22.91 35.95 9.18
C ASN A 596 24.07 35.23 8.46
N GLU A 597 25.20 35.06 9.17
CA GLU A 597 26.44 34.43 8.72
C GLU A 597 26.70 33.09 9.43
N LEU A 598 25.68 32.52 10.08
CA LEU A 598 25.76 31.23 10.79
C LEU A 598 26.46 30.16 9.93
N PRO A 599 27.62 29.63 10.37
CA PRO A 599 28.27 28.55 9.66
C PRO A 599 27.32 27.33 9.66
N GLY A 600 27.03 26.81 8.47
CA GLY A 600 26.12 25.68 8.32
C GLY A 600 26.55 24.49 9.19
N LEU A 601 25.57 23.92 9.92
CA LEU A 601 25.66 22.82 10.88
C LEU A 601 26.38 23.15 12.20
N LEU A 602 25.57 23.39 13.24
CA LEU A 602 26.02 23.32 14.64
C LEU A 602 26.65 21.95 14.90
N HIS A 603 27.96 21.93 15.15
CA HIS A 603 28.68 20.76 15.66
C HIS A 603 28.10 20.37 17.03
N CYS A 604 27.31 19.30 17.09
CA CYS A 604 27.10 18.61 18.36
C CYS A 604 28.38 17.83 18.66
N GLU A 605 29.10 18.20 19.71
CA GLU A 605 30.36 17.55 20.14
C GLU A 605 30.20 16.03 20.41
N GLN A 606 28.97 15.53 20.49
CA GLN A 606 28.63 14.12 20.69
C GLN A 606 28.64 13.28 19.40
N ASN A 607 28.70 13.90 18.20
CA ASN A 607 28.77 13.17 16.93
C ASN A 607 30.22 12.81 16.59
N GLN A 608 30.82 11.89 17.35
CA GLN A 608 32.15 11.38 16.99
C GLN A 608 32.08 10.35 15.85
N PRO A 609 33.08 10.30 14.94
CA PRO A 609 33.19 9.25 13.93
C PRO A 609 33.08 7.85 14.59
N GLY A 610 32.18 7.01 14.07
CA GLY A 610 31.94 5.65 14.60
C GLY A 610 30.79 5.50 15.62
N ALA A 611 29.95 6.52 15.81
CA ALA A 611 28.71 6.42 16.59
C ALA A 611 27.55 5.80 15.78
N PHE A 612 26.68 5.02 16.44
CA PHE A 612 25.40 4.55 15.90
C PHE A 612 24.35 5.64 16.08
N LEU A 613 24.02 6.34 14.99
CA LEU A 613 22.95 7.32 15.01
C LEU A 613 21.60 6.65 15.36
N PRO A 614 20.74 7.32 16.16
CA PRO A 614 19.37 6.86 16.38
C PRO A 614 18.62 6.64 15.07
N THR A 615 17.62 5.75 15.10
CA THR A 615 16.73 5.40 13.98
C THR A 615 17.41 4.82 12.72
N MET A 616 18.69 4.44 12.80
CA MET A 616 19.40 3.71 11.73
C MET A 616 19.07 2.21 11.71
N PRO A 617 18.90 1.56 10.54
CA PRO A 617 18.61 0.13 10.41
C PRO A 617 19.64 -0.78 11.12
N GLU A 618 19.19 -1.90 11.68
CA GLU A 618 20.02 -2.82 12.49
C GLU A 618 20.87 -3.83 11.69
N ASP A 619 21.40 -3.40 10.53
CA ASP A 619 22.23 -4.12 9.56
C ASP A 619 21.52 -5.00 8.51
N ASP A 620 21.94 -4.81 7.26
CA ASP A 620 22.00 -5.89 6.26
C ASP A 620 23.46 -5.99 5.76
N ILE A 621 24.10 -7.13 6.02
CA ILE A 621 25.52 -7.42 5.75
C ILE A 621 25.88 -7.21 4.28
N ALA A 622 24.90 -7.34 3.38
CA ALA A 622 25.06 -7.14 1.95
C ALA A 622 25.36 -5.67 1.58
N VAL A 623 24.65 -4.71 2.19
CA VAL A 623 24.76 -3.28 1.87
C VAL A 623 26.11 -2.72 2.31
N VAL A 624 26.59 -3.16 3.49
CA VAL A 624 27.92 -2.78 3.99
C VAL A 624 29.03 -3.32 3.08
N ARG A 625 28.86 -4.53 2.53
CA ARG A 625 29.83 -5.15 1.61
C ARG A 625 29.88 -4.48 0.24
N GLU A 626 28.76 -3.97 -0.25
CA GLU A 626 28.64 -3.25 -1.53
C GLU A 626 29.27 -1.84 -1.43
N ALA A 627 28.97 -1.11 -0.37
CA ALA A 627 29.61 0.19 -0.08
C ALA A 627 31.14 0.08 0.07
N MET A 628 31.66 -1.07 0.55
CA MET A 628 33.09 -1.37 0.61
C MET A 628 33.76 -1.60 -0.76
N LEU A 629 33.01 -2.06 -1.77
CA LEU A 629 33.53 -2.25 -3.13
C LEU A 629 33.62 -0.91 -3.87
N GLU A 630 32.67 -0.01 -3.62
CA GLU A 630 32.65 1.33 -4.21
C GLU A 630 33.67 2.29 -3.57
N ALA A 631 33.94 2.16 -2.27
CA ALA A 631 34.84 3.05 -1.54
C ALA A 631 36.35 2.78 -1.74
N ARG A 632 36.76 1.85 -2.62
CA ARG A 632 38.19 1.62 -2.92
C ARG A 632 38.73 2.73 -3.84
N PRO A 633 39.66 3.60 -3.40
CA PRO A 633 40.32 4.53 -4.30
C PRO A 633 41.30 3.76 -5.21
N ARG A 634 41.37 4.15 -6.49
CA ARG A 634 42.40 3.66 -7.44
C ARG A 634 43.82 4.14 -7.11
N SER A 635 44.00 4.95 -6.07
CA SER A 635 45.27 5.50 -5.61
C SER A 635 45.56 5.02 -4.18
N GLY A 636 46.60 4.21 -4.03
CA GLY A 636 46.83 3.39 -2.84
C GLY A 636 47.43 4.09 -1.63
N ASP A 637 46.70 5.00 -0.97
CA ASP A 637 47.04 5.40 0.41
C ASP A 637 45.78 5.52 1.27
N SER A 638 45.80 4.84 2.43
CA SER A 638 44.77 4.64 3.46
C SER A 638 43.72 3.51 3.23
N ASN A 639 44.13 2.27 3.54
CA ASN A 639 43.24 1.13 3.69
C ASN A 639 42.41 1.26 5.01
N PRO A 640 41.09 1.01 5.01
CA PRO A 640 40.31 0.94 6.25
C PRO A 640 40.78 -0.23 7.15
N TYR A 641 41.01 0.04 8.44
CA TYR A 641 41.40 -0.98 9.41
C TYR A 641 40.22 -1.84 9.86
N MET A 642 40.41 -3.16 9.85
CA MET A 642 39.41 -4.18 10.17
C MET A 642 39.58 -4.61 11.63
N TRP A 643 38.58 -4.37 12.47
CA TRP A 643 38.51 -4.83 13.86
C TRP A 643 37.65 -6.09 13.97
N LYS A 644 37.97 -6.97 14.92
CA LYS A 644 37.15 -8.13 15.27
C LYS A 644 36.68 -8.00 16.71
N CYS A 645 35.37 -8.13 16.94
CA CYS A 645 34.82 -8.14 18.30
C CYS A 645 35.14 -9.48 19.01
N PRO A 646 34.92 -9.58 20.34
CA PRO A 646 35.15 -10.81 21.12
C PRO A 646 34.35 -12.03 20.64
N ASN A 647 33.26 -11.84 19.88
CA ASN A 647 32.46 -12.89 19.26
C ASN A 647 32.88 -13.23 17.81
N GLY A 648 33.99 -12.68 17.32
CA GLY A 648 34.57 -13.04 16.02
C GLY A 648 34.04 -12.27 14.80
N HIS A 649 33.14 -11.30 14.98
CA HIS A 649 32.57 -10.51 13.88
C HIS A 649 33.54 -9.40 13.42
N PRO A 650 33.82 -9.28 12.10
CA PRO A 650 34.64 -8.21 11.56
C PRO A 650 33.85 -6.91 11.32
N TYR A 651 34.39 -5.74 11.68
CA TYR A 651 33.83 -4.41 11.38
C TYR A 651 34.93 -3.35 11.17
N VAL A 652 34.57 -2.21 10.57
CA VAL A 652 35.50 -1.14 10.11
C VAL A 652 35.10 0.21 10.72
N ILE A 653 36.07 1.05 11.10
CA ILE A 653 35.86 2.42 11.61
C ILE A 653 36.55 3.41 10.66
N GLY A 654 35.81 4.40 10.14
CA GLY A 654 36.33 5.55 9.39
C GLY A 654 36.57 6.76 10.31
N ASN A 655 37.56 7.60 9.99
CA ASN A 655 38.14 8.55 10.95
C ASN A 655 37.58 9.99 10.92
N ASP A 656 36.63 10.38 10.06
CA ASP A 656 36.16 11.78 10.02
C ASP A 656 34.66 11.92 9.72
N LEU A 657 34.06 13.01 10.21
CA LEU A 657 32.65 13.42 10.10
C LEU A 657 32.14 13.72 8.67
N SER A 658 32.93 13.45 7.63
CA SER A 658 32.51 13.44 6.22
C SER A 658 31.67 12.19 5.85
N ALA A 659 30.85 11.71 6.80
CA ALA A 659 30.42 10.32 6.92
C ALA A 659 28.92 10.08 6.65
N ILE A 660 28.38 10.62 5.55
CA ILE A 660 27.13 10.07 4.97
C ILE A 660 27.57 9.01 3.95
N ILE A 661 27.06 7.78 4.10
CA ILE A 661 27.34 6.67 3.17
C ILE A 661 26.04 6.37 2.40
N PRO A 662 26.05 6.42 1.06
CA PRO A 662 27.18 6.74 0.18
C PRO A 662 27.58 8.23 0.25
N ASN A 663 28.82 8.53 -0.14
CA ASN A 663 29.36 9.89 -0.10
C ASN A 663 28.49 10.84 -0.92
N VAL A 664 27.99 11.90 -0.29
CA VAL A 664 27.06 12.85 -0.91
C VAL A 664 27.78 14.17 -1.21
N PRO A 665 27.78 14.67 -2.46
CA PRO A 665 28.50 15.89 -2.83
C PRO A 665 27.91 17.17 -2.21
N ASP A 666 26.60 17.19 -1.93
CA ASP A 666 25.89 18.29 -1.27
C ASP A 666 25.12 17.77 -0.04
N VAL A 667 25.82 17.76 1.09
CA VAL A 667 25.26 17.29 2.37
C VAL A 667 24.07 18.15 2.84
N PRO A 668 24.13 19.49 2.81
CA PRO A 668 22.97 20.33 3.15
C PRO A 668 21.72 20.00 2.33
N ALA A 669 21.81 19.94 1.01
CA ALA A 669 20.64 19.65 0.16
C ALA A 669 20.08 18.25 0.40
N PHE A 670 20.95 17.28 0.68
CA PHE A 670 20.55 15.92 1.03
C PHE A 670 19.80 15.85 2.37
N LEU A 671 20.34 16.46 3.43
CA LEU A 671 19.68 16.49 4.73
C LEU A 671 18.35 17.25 4.66
N GLU A 672 18.28 18.33 3.89
CA GLU A 672 17.03 19.06 3.66
C GLU A 672 15.98 18.20 2.95
N ALA A 673 16.37 17.43 1.94
CA ALA A 673 15.47 16.51 1.25
C ALA A 673 14.93 15.42 2.18
N HIS A 674 15.76 14.91 3.09
CA HIS A 674 15.36 13.97 4.14
C HIS A 674 14.38 14.61 5.14
N LEU A 675 14.67 15.80 5.67
CA LEU A 675 13.75 16.52 6.57
C LEU A 675 12.38 16.78 5.92
N ARG A 676 12.35 17.16 4.64
CA ARG A 676 11.10 17.32 3.87
C ARG A 676 10.36 15.99 3.66
N HIS A 677 11.07 14.87 3.60
CA HIS A 677 10.44 13.55 3.54
C HIS A 677 9.86 13.15 4.89
N ASP A 678 10.63 13.31 5.97
CA ASP A 678 10.24 12.95 7.33
C ASP A 678 9.04 13.79 7.80
N LEU A 679 9.01 15.09 7.46
CA LEU A 679 7.86 15.94 7.72
C LEU A 679 6.59 15.41 7.04
N ARG A 680 6.68 14.96 5.78
CA ARG A 680 5.53 14.38 5.06
C ARG A 680 5.05 13.08 5.71
N GLN A 681 5.96 12.27 6.23
CA GLN A 681 5.61 11.07 6.98
C GLN A 681 4.92 11.42 8.30
N LEU A 682 5.44 12.42 9.02
CA LEU A 682 4.85 12.92 10.26
C LEU A 682 3.44 13.47 10.05
N GLN A 683 3.23 14.28 9.00
CA GLN A 683 1.91 14.78 8.61
C GLN A 683 0.92 13.64 8.36
N ALA A 684 1.34 12.61 7.61
CA ALA A 684 0.50 11.46 7.33
C ALA A 684 0.17 10.65 8.59
N ALA A 685 1.11 10.51 9.52
CA ALA A 685 0.93 9.81 10.79
C ALA A 685 0.01 10.54 11.77
N LEU A 686 0.18 11.86 11.91
CA LEU A 686 -0.64 12.69 12.79
C LEU A 686 -1.99 13.06 12.17
N GLY A 687 -2.16 12.88 10.85
CA GLY A 687 -3.39 13.26 10.16
C GLY A 687 -3.60 14.78 10.10
N CYS A 688 -2.51 15.56 10.10
CA CYS A 688 -2.53 17.02 10.15
C CYS A 688 -1.73 17.67 9.00
N GLY A 689 -1.98 18.96 8.77
CA GLY A 689 -1.30 19.77 7.75
C GLY A 689 0.13 20.13 8.14
N SER A 690 0.85 20.81 7.25
CA SER A 690 2.28 21.12 7.47
C SER A 690 2.47 22.04 8.67
N ASP A 691 1.58 23.00 8.85
CA ASP A 691 1.68 23.99 9.93
C ASP A 691 1.51 23.35 11.30
N ASP A 692 0.52 22.47 11.46
CA ASP A 692 0.31 21.71 12.70
C ASP A 692 1.48 20.72 12.96
N ALA A 693 2.03 20.09 11.92
CA ALA A 693 3.20 19.20 12.05
C ALA A 693 4.46 19.96 12.47
N PHE A 694 4.72 21.15 11.90
CA PHE A 694 5.80 22.02 12.34
C PHE A 694 5.59 22.46 13.78
N LEU A 695 4.37 22.85 14.15
CA LEU A 695 4.05 23.28 15.51
C LEU A 695 4.24 22.13 16.52
N ALA A 696 3.88 20.90 16.16
CA ALA A 696 4.15 19.71 16.97
C ALA A 696 5.66 19.48 17.18
N LEU A 697 6.48 19.69 16.15
CA LEU A 697 7.96 19.65 16.27
C LEU A 697 8.46 20.75 17.22
N HIS A 698 7.94 21.97 17.11
CA HIS A 698 8.29 23.07 18.02
C HIS A 698 7.89 22.77 19.48
N CYS A 699 6.71 22.20 19.72
CA CYS A 699 6.30 21.70 21.04
C CYS A 699 7.24 20.61 21.56
N THR A 700 7.70 19.71 20.68
CA THR A 700 8.66 18.64 21.02
C THR A 700 10.02 19.21 21.45
N LEU A 701 10.54 20.19 20.69
CA LEU A 701 11.78 20.89 21.02
C LEU A 701 11.67 21.69 22.32
N HIS A 702 10.54 22.36 22.55
CA HIS A 702 10.26 23.06 23.81
C HIS A 702 10.26 22.10 25.00
N ARG A 703 9.65 20.92 24.85
CA ARG A 703 9.65 19.89 25.90
C ARG A 703 11.03 19.30 26.16
N LEU A 704 11.83 19.08 25.11
CA LEU A 704 13.22 18.64 25.24
C LEU A 704 14.03 19.63 26.09
N ARG A 705 13.81 20.93 25.93
CA ARG A 705 14.42 21.97 26.78
C ARG A 705 13.95 21.87 28.23
N ALA A 706 12.64 21.77 28.45
CA ALA A 706 12.06 21.79 29.80
C ALA A 706 12.34 20.51 30.61
N THR A 707 12.36 19.37 29.94
CA THR A 707 12.53 18.04 30.53
C THR A 707 13.45 17.21 29.65
N PRO A 708 14.77 17.48 29.66
CA PRO A 708 15.71 16.64 28.93
C PRO A 708 15.69 15.22 29.52
N PRO A 709 15.92 14.18 28.71
CA PRO A 709 16.15 12.84 29.23
C PRO A 709 17.31 12.88 30.24
N ALA A 710 17.20 12.16 31.35
CA ALA A 710 18.14 12.22 32.46
C ALA A 710 19.60 12.14 31.94
N ASN A 711 20.48 13.03 32.42
CA ASN A 711 21.90 13.10 32.08
C ASN A 711 22.60 11.76 32.39
N GLN A 712 22.51 10.84 31.45
CA GLN A 712 23.41 9.71 31.30
C GLN A 712 24.22 10.04 30.05
N ASP A 713 25.55 10.06 30.17
CA ASP A 713 26.43 10.13 29.01
C ASP A 713 26.20 8.85 28.18
N PHE A 714 25.24 8.90 27.26
CA PHE A 714 24.95 7.80 26.37
C PHE A 714 26.07 7.72 25.33
N ASP A 715 26.98 6.75 25.49
CA ASP A 715 27.98 6.46 24.48
C ASP A 715 27.32 5.75 23.28
N LEU A 716 26.91 6.54 22.28
CA LEU A 716 26.26 6.06 21.06
C LEU A 716 27.18 5.17 20.19
N ARG A 717 28.41 4.90 20.59
CA ARG A 717 29.26 3.84 19.99
C ARG A 717 28.76 2.42 20.30
N ASN A 718 27.80 2.26 21.20
CA ASN A 718 27.19 0.98 21.55
C ASN A 718 25.72 0.91 21.11
N ARG A 719 25.34 -0.16 20.39
CA ARG A 719 23.96 -0.41 19.94
C ARG A 719 22.95 -0.45 21.10
N ALA A 720 23.31 -1.12 22.20
CA ALA A 720 22.43 -1.20 23.37
C ALA A 720 22.25 0.17 24.03
N ALA A 721 23.30 1.01 24.02
CA ALA A 721 23.22 2.38 24.52
C ALA A 721 22.37 3.27 23.60
N ARG A 722 22.44 3.07 22.26
CA ARG A 722 21.52 3.72 21.31
C ARG A 722 20.07 3.35 21.60
N SER A 723 19.75 2.06 21.74
CA SER A 723 18.37 1.64 22.04
C SER A 723 17.88 2.19 23.39
N GLN A 724 18.73 2.21 24.41
CA GLN A 724 18.39 2.83 25.71
C GLN A 724 18.16 4.33 25.59
N TRP A 725 18.96 5.02 24.79
CA TRP A 725 18.74 6.43 24.47
C TRP A 725 17.40 6.64 23.75
N GLU A 726 17.07 5.80 22.76
CA GLU A 726 15.80 5.86 22.02
C GLU A 726 14.61 5.65 22.95
N ASP A 727 14.65 4.65 23.83
CA ASP A 727 13.61 4.39 24.82
C ASP A 727 13.47 5.56 25.82
N ALA A 728 14.58 6.08 26.33
CA ALA A 728 14.58 7.20 27.27
C ALA A 728 14.07 8.50 26.64
N PHE A 729 14.50 8.79 25.41
CA PHE A 729 14.06 9.94 24.62
C PHE A 729 12.56 9.83 24.30
N CYS A 730 12.09 8.64 23.89
CA CYS A 730 10.67 8.41 23.64
C CYS A 730 9.83 8.60 24.90
N ALA A 731 10.26 8.05 26.04
CA ALA A 731 9.52 8.15 27.29
C ALA A 731 9.46 9.58 27.86
N ALA A 732 10.57 10.33 27.79
CA ALA A 732 10.67 11.67 28.38
C ALA A 732 10.08 12.77 27.49
N VAL A 733 10.27 12.66 26.17
CA VAL A 733 10.00 13.75 25.21
C VAL A 733 8.84 13.40 24.29
N ILE A 734 8.91 12.29 23.54
CA ILE A 734 7.95 12.00 22.46
C ILE A 734 6.57 11.59 23.00
N ASN A 735 6.50 10.56 23.87
CA ASN A 735 5.23 10.01 24.36
C ASN A 735 4.35 11.06 25.05
N PRO A 736 4.89 11.93 25.93
CA PRO A 736 4.05 12.93 26.57
C PRO A 736 3.54 14.02 25.61
N VAL A 737 4.33 14.40 24.59
CA VAL A 737 3.89 15.37 23.57
C VAL A 737 2.75 14.77 22.76
N ILE A 738 2.85 13.49 22.37
CA ILE A 738 1.77 12.79 21.68
C ILE A 738 0.50 12.73 22.55
N GLN A 739 0.64 12.42 23.84
CA GLN A 739 -0.49 12.33 24.78
C GLN A 739 -1.21 13.67 25.02
N THR A 740 -0.51 14.80 24.97
CA THR A 740 -1.08 16.14 25.18
C THR A 740 -1.13 17.00 23.91
N MET A 741 -0.95 16.38 22.74
CA MET A 741 -0.69 17.09 21.48
C MET A 741 -1.79 18.08 21.14
N ASP A 742 -3.06 17.66 21.19
CA ASP A 742 -4.20 18.51 20.83
C ASP A 742 -4.28 19.75 21.73
N ALA A 743 -4.06 19.60 23.02
CA ALA A 743 -4.06 20.70 23.98
C ALA A 743 -2.90 21.66 23.72
N SER A 744 -1.68 21.14 23.52
CA SER A 744 -0.48 21.93 23.25
C SER A 744 -0.56 22.68 21.90
N LEU A 745 -1.06 22.02 20.84
CA LEU A 745 -1.29 22.65 19.54
C LEU A 745 -2.35 23.74 19.64
N GLN A 746 -3.43 23.50 20.39
CA GLN A 746 -4.48 24.51 20.56
C GLN A 746 -3.92 25.74 21.29
N GLU A 747 -3.21 25.55 22.40
CA GLU A 747 -2.57 26.64 23.16
C GLU A 747 -1.60 27.46 22.30
N ALA A 748 -0.73 26.79 21.57
CA ALA A 748 0.22 27.45 20.67
C ALA A 748 -0.48 28.20 19.53
N ASN A 749 -1.53 27.61 18.93
CA ASN A 749 -2.36 28.30 17.95
C ASN A 749 -3.08 29.52 18.54
N ARG A 750 -3.55 29.46 19.81
CA ARG A 750 -4.13 30.63 20.50
C ARG A 750 -3.09 31.73 20.68
N ALA A 751 -1.87 31.38 21.07
CA ALA A 751 -0.79 32.35 21.24
C ALA A 751 -0.46 33.05 19.91
N MET A 752 -0.28 32.28 18.82
CA MET A 752 -0.02 32.82 17.48
C MET A 752 -1.17 33.70 16.96
N ALA A 753 -2.41 33.30 17.16
CA ALA A 753 -3.57 34.04 16.65
C ALA A 753 -3.86 35.34 17.42
N ASN A 754 -3.38 35.45 18.67
CA ASN A 754 -3.49 36.64 19.50
C ASN A 754 -2.25 37.55 19.44
N ASP A 755 -1.23 37.18 18.66
CA ASP A 755 0.02 37.94 18.58
C ASP A 755 -0.17 39.29 17.89
N GLN A 756 0.19 40.37 18.60
CA GLN A 756 0.02 41.76 18.14
C GLN A 756 1.22 42.26 17.33
N GLN A 757 2.37 41.57 17.33
CA GLN A 757 3.60 42.00 16.63
C GLN A 757 3.51 42.06 15.11
N LEU A 758 2.54 41.38 14.48
CA LEU A 758 2.26 41.56 13.05
C LEU A 758 1.94 43.02 12.70
N SER A 759 1.41 43.80 13.67
CA SER A 759 1.16 45.23 13.49
C SER A 759 2.42 46.10 13.66
N THR A 760 3.37 45.69 14.52
CA THR A 760 4.59 46.44 14.85
C THR A 760 5.70 46.20 13.82
N LEU A 761 5.89 44.96 13.35
CA LEU A 761 6.75 44.66 12.20
C LEU A 761 6.17 45.24 10.90
N ALA A 762 4.85 45.29 10.72
CA ALA A 762 4.25 46.00 9.59
C ALA A 762 4.52 47.52 9.62
N GLN A 763 4.67 48.12 10.81
CA GLN A 763 5.08 49.52 10.98
C GLN A 763 6.57 49.74 10.60
N LEU A 764 7.46 48.78 10.87
CA LEU A 764 8.84 48.77 10.35
C LEU A 764 8.88 48.76 8.82
N LEU A 765 8.02 47.93 8.21
CA LEU A 765 8.06 47.64 6.78
C LEU A 765 7.35 48.71 5.91
N TRP A 766 6.43 49.50 6.45
CA TRP A 766 5.58 50.40 5.66
C TRP A 766 5.32 51.74 6.36
N SER A 767 6.31 52.64 6.33
CA SER A 767 6.19 53.98 6.93
C SER A 767 5.26 54.95 6.18
N GLU A 768 4.68 54.59 5.02
CA GLU A 768 3.95 55.55 4.16
C GLU A 768 2.50 55.20 3.73
N MET A 769 1.91 54.04 4.08
CA MET A 769 0.51 53.75 3.70
C MET A 769 -0.46 53.64 4.88
N THR A 770 -1.28 54.67 5.04
CA THR A 770 -2.40 54.80 5.99
C THR A 770 -3.63 54.00 5.58
N PHE A 771 -3.54 52.67 5.54
CA PHE A 771 -4.72 51.80 5.62
C PHE A 771 -4.53 50.81 6.77
N ALA A 772 -5.51 50.75 7.66
CA ALA A 772 -5.47 49.87 8.82
C ALA A 772 -5.26 48.41 8.38
N ILE A 773 -4.04 47.92 8.53
CA ILE A 773 -3.68 46.52 8.30
C ILE A 773 -4.26 45.75 9.49
N SER A 774 -5.44 45.14 9.34
CA SER A 774 -5.85 44.07 10.24
C SER A 774 -4.83 42.94 10.08
N GLY A 775 -3.99 42.71 11.09
CA GLY A 775 -3.00 41.62 11.08
C GLY A 775 -3.65 40.26 10.86
N HIS A 776 -2.86 39.21 10.65
CA HIS A 776 -3.35 37.84 10.42
C HIS A 776 -4.22 37.26 11.55
N GLY A 777 -4.31 37.92 12.71
CA GLY A 777 -5.03 37.47 13.90
C GLY A 777 -6.46 36.96 13.65
N PRO A 778 -7.40 37.76 13.10
CA PRO A 778 -8.79 37.31 12.88
C PRO A 778 -8.88 36.10 11.93
N LEU A 779 -8.05 36.06 10.88
CA LEU A 779 -7.99 34.93 9.96
C LEU A 779 -7.45 33.68 10.68
N MET A 780 -6.35 33.80 11.42
CA MET A 780 -5.75 32.68 12.16
C MET A 780 -6.67 32.14 13.27
N LYS A 781 -7.42 33.02 13.95
CA LYS A 781 -8.45 32.62 14.93
C LYS A 781 -9.53 31.76 14.30
N MET A 782 -9.98 32.15 13.09
CA MET A 782 -10.95 31.39 12.32
C MET A 782 -10.36 30.05 11.84
N LEU A 783 -9.17 30.06 11.24
CA LEU A 783 -8.53 28.87 10.66
C LEU A 783 -8.23 27.79 11.70
N HIS A 784 -7.76 28.18 12.89
CA HIS A 784 -7.35 27.25 13.95
C HIS A 784 -8.39 27.09 15.07
N GLU A 785 -9.57 27.69 14.94
CA GLU A 785 -10.69 27.55 15.89
C GLU A 785 -10.28 27.88 17.35
N VAL A 786 -9.60 29.02 17.49
CA VAL A 786 -9.04 29.49 18.76
C VAL A 786 -10.13 29.87 19.77
N ASP A 787 -11.20 30.50 19.26
CA ASP A 787 -12.36 30.93 20.03
C ASP A 787 -13.46 29.84 19.99
N GLU A 788 -14.17 29.64 21.11
CA GLU A 788 -15.32 28.73 21.12
C GLU A 788 -16.46 29.26 20.25
N PRO A 789 -17.18 28.38 19.52
CA PRO A 789 -18.26 28.80 18.65
C PRO A 789 -19.37 29.48 19.46
N THR A 790 -19.72 30.71 19.08
CA THR A 790 -20.71 31.51 19.81
C THR A 790 -22.15 31.22 19.38
N ASP A 791 -22.35 30.63 18.20
CA ASP A 791 -23.66 30.30 17.65
C ASP A 791 -23.71 28.91 16.99
N ASP A 792 -24.94 28.49 16.65
CA ASP A 792 -25.23 27.17 16.09
C ASP A 792 -24.71 27.00 14.65
N ALA A 793 -24.58 28.09 13.89
CA ALA A 793 -24.06 28.05 12.52
C ALA A 793 -22.54 27.80 12.53
N GLN A 794 -21.79 28.45 13.41
CA GLN A 794 -20.35 28.25 13.57
C GLN A 794 -20.02 26.81 13.98
N MET A 795 -20.86 26.21 14.82
CA MET A 795 -20.69 24.84 15.27
C MET A 795 -20.74 23.85 14.11
N GLN A 796 -21.62 24.06 13.13
CA GLN A 796 -21.81 23.20 11.95
C GLN A 796 -20.61 23.19 10.98
N TRP A 797 -19.82 24.26 10.96
CA TRP A 797 -18.67 24.47 10.07
C TRP A 797 -17.32 24.29 10.77
N LYS A 798 -17.27 23.39 11.76
CA LYS A 798 -16.02 22.99 12.42
C LYS A 798 -15.11 22.19 11.52
N PHE A 799 -13.80 22.39 11.63
CA PHE A 799 -12.82 21.57 10.92
C PHE A 799 -12.98 20.09 11.28
N ARG A 800 -12.75 19.23 10.29
CA ARG A 800 -12.68 17.79 10.48
C ARG A 800 -11.44 17.28 9.75
N GLY A 801 -10.54 16.63 10.49
CA GLY A 801 -9.34 16.01 9.93
C GLY A 801 -9.66 14.84 9.00
N THR A 802 -8.78 14.59 8.05
CA THR A 802 -8.88 13.43 7.15
C THR A 802 -8.29 12.22 7.84
N ILE A 803 -9.01 11.09 7.81
CA ILE A 803 -8.52 9.84 8.36
C ILE A 803 -7.61 9.18 7.34
N THR A 804 -6.33 9.01 7.70
CA THR A 804 -5.34 8.33 6.87
C THR A 804 -5.12 6.91 7.37
N VAL A 805 -4.56 6.04 6.53
CA VAL A 805 -4.17 4.69 6.97
C VAL A 805 -3.15 4.76 8.10
N GLN A 806 -2.20 5.70 8.02
CA GLN A 806 -1.20 5.92 9.06
C GLN A 806 -1.80 6.43 10.38
N SER A 807 -2.79 7.33 10.35
CA SER A 807 -3.46 7.79 11.58
C SER A 807 -4.25 6.65 12.24
N LEU A 808 -4.90 5.80 11.43
CA LEU A 808 -5.59 4.61 11.92
C LEU A 808 -4.60 3.59 12.52
N LEU A 809 -3.43 3.41 11.89
CA LEU A 809 -2.36 2.60 12.44
C LEU A 809 -1.88 3.16 13.77
N LEU A 810 -1.71 4.48 13.92
CA LEU A 810 -1.31 5.09 15.19
C LEU A 810 -2.33 4.79 16.30
N GLN A 811 -3.63 4.99 16.04
CA GLN A 811 -4.70 4.65 16.97
C GLN A 811 -4.71 3.15 17.35
N LEU A 812 -4.39 2.27 16.40
CA LEU A 812 -4.24 0.82 16.64
C LEU A 812 -3.01 0.47 17.50
N HIS A 813 -1.94 1.27 17.42
CA HIS A 813 -0.73 1.08 18.23
C HIS A 813 -0.91 1.59 19.66
N GLU A 814 -1.70 2.64 19.87
CA GLU A 814 -1.99 3.22 21.18
C GLU A 814 -2.84 2.29 22.08
N LYS A 815 -3.71 1.46 21.51
CA LYS A 815 -4.56 0.48 22.26
C LYS A 815 -3.79 -0.74 22.79
N ARG A 816 -2.53 -0.57 23.23
CA ARG A 816 -1.51 -1.61 23.45
C ARG A 816 -1.67 -2.52 24.71
N ASN A 817 -2.88 -2.72 25.25
CA ASN A 817 -3.12 -3.66 26.36
C ASN A 817 -3.84 -4.92 25.86
N ASP A 818 -3.27 -6.12 26.11
CA ASP A 818 -3.74 -7.51 25.86
C ASP A 818 -4.32 -7.88 24.46
N ALA A 819 -4.82 -6.92 23.68
CA ALA A 819 -5.42 -7.04 22.35
C ALA A 819 -4.39 -7.00 21.20
N ALA A 820 -3.09 -7.00 21.51
CA ALA A 820 -2.05 -6.88 20.50
C ALA A 820 -1.99 -8.09 19.55
N ASP A 821 -2.32 -9.28 20.04
CA ASP A 821 -2.37 -10.51 19.24
C ASP A 821 -3.68 -10.61 18.43
N GLU A 822 -4.80 -10.13 18.96
CA GLU A 822 -6.12 -10.27 18.32
C GLU A 822 -6.28 -9.40 17.06
N LEU A 823 -5.61 -8.24 17.00
CA LEU A 823 -5.67 -7.29 15.88
C LEU A 823 -4.43 -7.32 14.96
N GLN A 824 -3.61 -8.38 15.06
CA GLN A 824 -2.36 -8.51 14.30
C GLN A 824 -2.58 -8.47 12.78
N LEU A 825 -3.66 -9.09 12.29
CA LEU A 825 -3.97 -9.17 10.86
C LEU A 825 -4.37 -7.81 10.28
N LEU A 826 -5.14 -7.02 11.01
CA LEU A 826 -5.51 -5.66 10.61
C LEU A 826 -4.28 -4.76 10.54
N ARG A 827 -3.38 -4.84 11.53
CA ARG A 827 -2.11 -4.09 11.53
C ARG A 827 -1.25 -4.48 10.33
N LEU A 828 -1.10 -5.78 10.06
CA LEU A 828 -0.34 -6.27 8.91
C LEU A 828 -0.94 -5.78 7.59
N PHE A 829 -2.26 -5.89 7.42
CA PHE A 829 -2.98 -5.45 6.23
C PHE A 829 -2.78 -3.96 5.95
N LEU A 830 -2.98 -3.10 6.96
CA LEU A 830 -2.82 -1.66 6.82
C LEU A 830 -1.35 -1.26 6.59
N SER A 831 -0.39 -1.95 7.23
CA SER A 831 1.04 -1.68 7.05
C SER A 831 1.57 -2.02 5.65
N ARG A 832 0.96 -3.01 4.97
CA ARG A 832 1.34 -3.46 3.63
C ARG A 832 0.35 -3.00 2.54
N ILE A 833 -0.50 -2.01 2.82
CA ILE A 833 -1.60 -1.64 1.93
C ILE A 833 -1.14 -1.26 0.51
N HIS A 834 0.01 -0.61 0.37
CA HIS A 834 0.58 -0.23 -0.93
C HIS A 834 1.06 -1.43 -1.73
N ILE A 835 1.64 -2.44 -1.06
CA ILE A 835 2.03 -3.72 -1.67
C ILE A 835 0.78 -4.48 -2.11
N LEU A 836 -0.22 -4.58 -1.23
CA LEU A 836 -1.49 -5.26 -1.55
C LEU A 836 -2.22 -4.57 -2.71
N ALA A 837 -2.18 -3.24 -2.79
CA ALA A 837 -2.72 -2.50 -3.92
C ALA A 837 -1.98 -2.80 -5.23
N ALA A 838 -0.66 -3.02 -5.19
CA ALA A 838 0.13 -3.39 -6.37
C ALA A 838 -0.24 -4.77 -6.94
N ILE A 839 -0.64 -5.72 -6.08
CA ILE A 839 -1.06 -7.09 -6.49
C ILE A 839 -2.25 -7.04 -7.45
N ARG A 840 -3.16 -6.08 -7.30
CA ARG A 840 -4.32 -5.89 -8.19
C ARG A 840 -3.94 -5.76 -9.67
N HIS A 841 -2.76 -5.24 -9.97
CA HIS A 841 -2.28 -5.04 -11.35
C HIS A 841 -1.70 -6.30 -11.99
N LEU A 842 -1.52 -7.39 -11.23
CA LEU A 842 -0.88 -8.62 -11.71
C LEU A 842 -1.50 -9.19 -13.00
N PRO A 843 -2.83 -9.27 -13.18
CA PRO A 843 -3.42 -9.82 -14.41
C PRO A 843 -3.10 -8.98 -15.66
N ASN A 844 -3.10 -7.64 -15.51
CA ASN A 844 -2.73 -6.73 -16.60
C ASN A 844 -1.23 -6.84 -16.91
N ILE A 845 -0.39 -6.99 -15.88
CA ILE A 845 1.05 -7.18 -16.02
C ILE A 845 1.34 -8.49 -16.74
N THR A 846 0.79 -9.63 -16.29
CA THR A 846 1.05 -10.93 -16.93
C THR A 846 0.54 -10.95 -18.36
N PHE A 847 -0.63 -10.35 -18.63
CA PHE A 847 -1.13 -10.16 -19.99
C PHE A 847 -0.18 -9.30 -20.84
N LEU A 848 0.31 -8.17 -20.32
CA LEU A 848 1.27 -7.31 -21.01
C LEU A 848 2.56 -8.05 -21.34
N LEU A 849 3.17 -8.70 -20.35
CA LEU A 849 4.43 -9.41 -20.51
C LEU A 849 4.31 -10.55 -21.53
N GLU A 850 3.22 -11.31 -21.50
CA GLU A 850 2.99 -12.40 -22.45
C GLU A 850 2.84 -11.88 -23.89
N ARG A 851 2.20 -10.74 -24.07
CA ARG A 851 2.05 -10.10 -25.38
C ARG A 851 3.36 -9.49 -25.89
N LEU A 852 4.12 -8.84 -25.02
CA LEU A 852 5.45 -8.33 -25.34
C LEU A 852 6.40 -9.47 -25.70
N ARG A 853 6.34 -10.59 -24.96
CA ARG A 853 7.06 -11.82 -25.26
C ARG A 853 6.73 -12.35 -26.65
N CYS A 854 5.45 -12.52 -26.97
CA CYS A 854 5.01 -12.98 -28.29
C CYS A 854 5.47 -12.05 -29.42
N ARG A 855 5.54 -10.74 -29.17
CA ARG A 855 5.89 -9.76 -30.21
C ARG A 855 7.39 -9.61 -30.43
N PHE A 856 8.17 -9.60 -29.34
CA PHE A 856 9.57 -9.20 -29.40
C PHE A 856 10.54 -10.38 -29.38
N SER A 857 10.12 -11.58 -28.95
CA SER A 857 10.96 -12.77 -29.01
C SER A 857 11.49 -12.99 -30.44
N TYR A 858 12.79 -13.27 -30.55
CA TYR A 858 13.53 -13.47 -31.79
C TYR A 858 13.61 -12.26 -32.73
N SER A 859 13.11 -11.08 -32.34
CA SER A 859 13.03 -9.91 -33.23
C SER A 859 13.73 -8.65 -32.71
N ILE A 860 14.11 -8.62 -31.43
CA ILE A 860 14.76 -7.47 -30.80
C ILE A 860 16.10 -7.88 -30.18
N SER A 861 17.10 -7.02 -30.33
CA SER A 861 18.39 -7.16 -29.65
C SER A 861 18.35 -6.50 -28.26
N ARG A 862 19.22 -6.90 -27.34
CA ARG A 862 19.34 -6.29 -26.01
C ARG A 862 19.69 -4.81 -26.12
N THR A 863 20.58 -4.45 -27.04
CA THR A 863 20.99 -3.05 -27.27
C THR A 863 19.85 -2.20 -27.82
N GLU A 864 19.03 -2.75 -28.72
CA GLU A 864 17.84 -2.08 -29.25
C GLU A 864 16.75 -1.91 -28.17
N ALA A 865 16.55 -2.93 -27.34
CA ALA A 865 15.61 -2.88 -26.22
C ALA A 865 15.98 -1.81 -25.18
N SER A 866 17.27 -1.60 -24.90
CA SER A 866 17.74 -0.55 -23.99
C SER A 866 17.61 0.87 -24.57
N LYS A 867 17.64 1.02 -25.91
CA LYS A 867 17.51 2.32 -26.59
C LYS A 867 16.05 2.72 -26.84
N LYS A 868 15.17 1.74 -27.11
CA LYS A 868 13.74 1.99 -27.30
C LYS A 868 13.08 2.43 -26.00
N LYS A 869 12.15 3.38 -26.10
CA LYS A 869 11.35 3.88 -24.99
C LYS A 869 10.00 3.17 -24.91
N VAL A 870 9.42 3.10 -23.71
CA VAL A 870 8.08 2.52 -23.49
C VAL A 870 7.01 3.18 -24.37
N ARG A 871 7.03 4.51 -24.54
CA ARG A 871 6.09 5.23 -25.44
C ARG A 871 6.19 4.85 -26.92
N GLN A 872 7.25 4.14 -27.32
CA GLN A 872 7.48 3.70 -28.71
C GLN A 872 6.93 2.27 -28.97
N ILE A 873 6.21 1.68 -28.01
CA ILE A 873 5.45 0.45 -28.24
C ILE A 873 4.34 0.79 -29.27
N PRO A 874 4.28 0.09 -30.42
CA PRO A 874 3.29 0.39 -31.45
C PRO A 874 1.86 0.21 -30.92
N THR A 875 1.01 1.23 -31.10
CA THR A 875 -0.40 1.25 -30.67
C THR A 875 -1.26 0.21 -31.37
N ASP A 876 -0.83 -0.23 -32.56
CA ASP A 876 -1.60 -1.09 -33.46
C ASP A 876 -1.37 -2.59 -33.18
N LEU A 877 -0.60 -2.92 -32.13
CA LEU A 877 -0.24 -4.30 -31.82
C LEU A 877 -1.46 -5.16 -31.44
N TRP A 878 -2.45 -4.58 -30.76
CA TRP A 878 -3.60 -5.30 -30.23
C TRP A 878 -4.92 -4.57 -30.53
N ASN A 879 -5.65 -5.05 -31.55
CA ASN A 879 -6.94 -4.48 -31.97
C ASN A 879 -8.05 -4.48 -30.89
N THR A 880 -7.81 -5.07 -29.72
CA THR A 880 -8.82 -5.27 -28.66
C THR A 880 -8.39 -4.83 -27.27
N ALA A 881 -7.16 -4.36 -27.05
CA ALA A 881 -6.64 -4.05 -25.71
C ALA A 881 -5.97 -2.66 -25.70
N ASN A 882 -6.23 -1.88 -24.64
CA ASN A 882 -5.64 -0.57 -24.45
C ASN A 882 -4.20 -0.72 -23.92
N ILE A 883 -3.21 -0.43 -24.76
CA ILE A 883 -1.78 -0.56 -24.40
C ILE A 883 -1.42 0.40 -23.27
N ASP A 884 -1.96 1.61 -23.29
CA ASP A 884 -1.64 2.64 -22.30
C ASP A 884 -2.07 2.20 -20.89
N GLU A 885 -3.25 1.58 -20.77
CA GLU A 885 -3.77 1.05 -19.49
C GLU A 885 -2.91 -0.10 -18.94
N LEU A 886 -2.40 -0.97 -19.83
CA LEU A 886 -1.55 -2.11 -19.45
C LEU A 886 -0.18 -1.63 -18.98
N VAL A 887 0.42 -0.67 -19.70
CA VAL A 887 1.69 -0.04 -19.33
C VAL A 887 1.55 0.75 -18.04
N GLU A 888 0.45 1.49 -17.87
CA GLU A 888 0.14 2.21 -16.63
C GLU A 888 0.00 1.25 -15.45
N SER A 889 -0.64 0.10 -15.63
CA SER A 889 -0.71 -0.95 -14.60
C SER A 889 0.67 -1.45 -14.16
N PHE A 890 1.58 -1.67 -15.12
CA PHE A 890 2.98 -2.05 -14.81
C PHE A 890 3.71 -0.93 -14.07
N ALA A 891 3.59 0.31 -14.55
CA ALA A 891 4.23 1.48 -13.94
C ALA A 891 3.74 1.71 -12.50
N CYS A 892 2.43 1.64 -12.28
CA CYS A 892 1.82 1.78 -10.96
C CYS A 892 2.34 0.72 -9.98
N ALA A 893 2.35 -0.56 -10.38
CA ALA A 893 2.87 -1.62 -9.53
C ALA A 893 4.37 -1.44 -9.24
N TRP A 894 5.20 -1.27 -10.28
CA TRP A 894 6.65 -1.11 -10.14
C TRP A 894 7.01 0.07 -9.24
N ASN A 895 6.49 1.26 -9.55
CA ASN A 895 6.82 2.47 -8.81
C ASN A 895 6.35 2.41 -7.35
N SER A 896 5.31 1.63 -7.05
CA SER A 896 4.80 1.42 -5.69
C SER A 896 5.69 0.50 -4.84
N VAL A 897 6.36 -0.51 -5.43
CA VAL A 897 7.10 -1.53 -4.67
C VAL A 897 8.62 -1.56 -4.93
N ARG A 898 9.15 -0.70 -5.79
CA ARG A 898 10.58 -0.72 -6.19
C ARG A 898 11.55 -0.59 -5.02
N LYS A 899 11.19 0.15 -3.96
CA LYS A 899 12.07 0.37 -2.79
C LYS A 899 12.17 -0.89 -1.93
N GLU A 900 11.09 -1.64 -1.82
CA GLU A 900 10.99 -2.90 -1.12
C GLU A 900 11.65 -4.01 -1.94
N LEU A 901 11.44 -4.01 -3.26
CA LEU A 901 12.11 -4.91 -4.21
C LEU A 901 13.64 -4.80 -4.15
N ALA A 902 14.19 -3.60 -3.93
CA ALA A 902 15.64 -3.41 -3.74
C ALA A 902 16.20 -4.18 -2.54
N LYS A 903 15.36 -4.45 -1.53
CA LYS A 903 15.72 -5.22 -0.32
C LYS A 903 15.31 -6.69 -0.43
N TYR A 904 14.63 -7.08 -1.50
CA TYR A 904 14.07 -8.41 -1.66
C TYR A 904 15.11 -9.37 -2.23
N ALA A 905 15.55 -10.31 -1.40
CA ALA A 905 16.50 -11.35 -1.77
C ALA A 905 15.88 -12.76 -1.68
N VAL A 906 16.14 -13.58 -2.68
CA VAL A 906 15.75 -15.00 -2.71
C VAL A 906 17.02 -15.82 -2.60
N MET A 907 17.09 -16.71 -1.59
CA MET A 907 18.29 -17.50 -1.27
C MET A 907 19.57 -16.66 -1.11
N GLY A 908 19.43 -15.45 -0.54
CA GLY A 908 20.56 -14.54 -0.31
C GLY A 908 21.09 -13.80 -1.55
N ARG A 909 20.38 -13.86 -2.69
CA ARG A 909 20.70 -13.07 -3.90
C ARG A 909 19.56 -12.10 -4.21
N ALA A 910 19.91 -10.86 -4.56
CA ALA A 910 18.94 -9.88 -5.02
C ALA A 910 18.32 -10.36 -6.34
N LEU A 911 17.00 -10.47 -6.39
CA LEU A 911 16.28 -10.90 -7.59
C LEU A 911 16.35 -9.81 -8.67
N VAL A 912 16.27 -8.56 -8.24
CA VAL A 912 16.49 -7.37 -9.08
C VAL A 912 17.67 -6.58 -8.50
N PRO A 913 18.70 -6.26 -9.30
CA PRO A 913 19.79 -5.39 -8.87
C PRO A 913 19.27 -4.03 -8.31
N PRO A 914 19.78 -3.55 -7.16
CA PRO A 914 19.32 -2.30 -6.54
C PRO A 914 19.43 -1.08 -7.46
N GLU A 915 20.41 -1.06 -8.35
CA GLU A 915 20.62 -0.06 -9.40
C GLU A 915 19.39 0.12 -10.31
N PHE A 916 18.70 -0.97 -10.67
CA PHE A 916 17.50 -0.87 -11.51
C PHE A 916 16.27 -0.42 -10.71
N CYS A 917 16.20 -0.76 -9.42
CA CYS A 917 15.13 -0.33 -8.52
C CYS A 917 15.10 1.19 -8.28
N GLN A 918 16.18 1.90 -8.58
CA GLN A 918 16.22 3.37 -8.52
C GLN A 918 15.47 4.03 -9.69
N ILE A 919 15.29 3.32 -10.81
CA ILE A 919 14.66 3.83 -12.04
C ILE A 919 13.14 3.76 -11.93
N GLU A 920 12.48 4.90 -12.10
CA GLU A 920 11.01 4.96 -12.21
C GLU A 920 10.55 4.59 -13.62
N VAL A 921 9.52 3.76 -13.71
CA VAL A 921 8.90 3.42 -14.99
C VAL A 921 7.97 4.57 -15.37
N THR A 922 8.40 5.32 -16.37
CA THR A 922 7.67 6.42 -17.02
C THR A 922 7.56 6.14 -18.52
N PRO A 923 6.76 6.89 -19.29
CA PRO A 923 6.70 6.72 -20.75
C PRO A 923 8.07 6.85 -21.46
N ASP A 924 9.06 7.48 -20.82
CA ASP A 924 10.42 7.65 -21.32
C ASP A 924 11.42 6.58 -20.84
N ALA A 925 10.99 5.64 -20.00
CA ALA A 925 11.84 4.55 -19.51
C ALA A 925 12.26 3.57 -20.64
N PRO A 926 13.38 2.85 -20.48
CA PRO A 926 13.81 1.83 -21.45
C PRO A 926 12.81 0.67 -21.57
N LEU A 927 12.50 0.26 -22.81
CA LEU A 927 11.62 -0.89 -23.10
C LEU A 927 12.17 -2.19 -22.48
N ALA A 928 13.49 -2.31 -22.36
CA ALA A 928 14.16 -3.45 -21.72
C ALA A 928 13.65 -3.78 -20.31
N MET A 929 13.12 -2.81 -19.56
CA MET A 929 12.56 -3.06 -18.21
C MET A 929 11.24 -3.85 -18.25
N LEU A 930 10.47 -3.75 -19.34
CA LEU A 930 9.18 -4.42 -19.52
C LEU A 930 9.32 -5.75 -20.28
N LEU A 931 10.51 -6.08 -20.79
CA LEU A 931 10.77 -7.35 -21.48
C LEU A 931 11.29 -8.39 -20.48
N PRO A 932 10.53 -9.45 -20.17
CA PRO A 932 10.96 -10.44 -19.18
C PRO A 932 12.27 -11.11 -19.61
N SER A 933 13.32 -11.02 -18.79
CA SER A 933 14.62 -11.65 -19.07
C SER A 933 15.37 -11.96 -17.78
N GLU A 934 16.05 -13.11 -17.73
CA GLU A 934 16.91 -13.49 -16.61
C GLU A 934 18.20 -12.65 -16.51
N ARG A 935 18.47 -11.81 -17.51
CA ARG A 935 19.69 -11.02 -17.65
C ARG A 935 19.37 -9.53 -17.90
N GLY A 936 20.16 -8.64 -17.31
CA GLY A 936 20.04 -7.19 -17.49
C GLY A 936 18.74 -6.59 -16.93
N MET A 937 18.27 -5.49 -17.53
CA MET A 937 17.08 -4.75 -17.10
C MET A 937 15.77 -5.57 -17.15
N GLY A 938 15.73 -6.66 -17.92
CA GLY A 938 14.54 -7.54 -17.98
C GLY A 938 14.25 -8.28 -16.67
N ARG A 939 15.19 -8.26 -15.72
CA ARG A 939 14.98 -8.73 -14.34
C ARG A 939 13.91 -7.90 -13.62
N CYS A 940 13.68 -6.64 -14.02
CA CYS A 940 12.62 -5.81 -13.45
C CYS A 940 11.24 -6.44 -13.63
N ALA A 941 10.91 -6.89 -14.85
CA ALA A 941 9.63 -7.52 -15.15
C ALA A 941 9.44 -8.85 -14.41
N LEU A 942 10.44 -9.75 -14.46
CA LEU A 942 10.40 -11.04 -13.78
C LEU A 942 10.34 -10.88 -12.25
N GLY A 943 11.20 -10.01 -11.71
CA GLY A 943 11.28 -9.73 -10.28
C GLY A 943 10.02 -9.11 -9.72
N LEU A 944 9.36 -8.21 -10.47
CA LEU A 944 8.07 -7.63 -10.07
C LEU A 944 7.00 -8.71 -9.93
N VAL A 945 6.82 -9.57 -10.95
CA VAL A 945 5.80 -10.64 -10.92
C VAL A 945 6.07 -11.62 -9.79
N HIS A 946 7.33 -12.06 -9.62
CA HIS A 946 7.72 -12.94 -8.53
C HIS A 946 7.42 -12.32 -7.16
N TYR A 947 7.81 -11.06 -6.95
CA TYR A 947 7.59 -10.36 -5.68
C TYR A 947 6.11 -10.22 -5.35
N LEU A 948 5.26 -9.84 -6.31
CA LEU A 948 3.82 -9.72 -6.08
C LEU A 948 3.19 -11.07 -5.73
N CYS A 949 3.59 -12.16 -6.40
CA CYS A 949 3.14 -13.51 -6.05
C CYS A 949 3.58 -13.90 -4.63
N ALA A 950 4.84 -13.64 -4.30
CA ALA A 950 5.38 -13.94 -2.97
C ALA A 950 4.66 -13.16 -1.86
N GLN A 951 4.38 -11.87 -2.08
CA GLN A 951 3.68 -11.03 -1.10
C GLN A 951 2.22 -11.46 -0.88
N GLN A 952 1.52 -11.90 -1.93
CA GLN A 952 0.19 -12.52 -1.75
C GLN A 952 0.29 -13.80 -0.91
N ASN A 953 1.19 -14.71 -1.28
CA ASN A 953 1.32 -16.00 -0.61
C ASN A 953 1.71 -15.85 0.85
N GLU A 954 2.70 -15.01 1.17
CA GLU A 954 3.15 -14.74 2.54
C GLU A 954 2.00 -14.18 3.41
N PHE A 955 1.17 -13.31 2.83
CA PHE A 955 0.00 -12.77 3.54
C PHE A 955 -1.04 -13.87 3.81
N LEU A 956 -1.35 -14.70 2.82
CA LEU A 956 -2.32 -15.81 2.96
C LEU A 956 -1.83 -16.88 3.93
N GLU A 957 -0.55 -17.23 3.89
CA GLU A 957 0.09 -18.15 4.84
C GLU A 957 0.02 -17.59 6.27
N THR A 958 0.27 -16.29 6.45
CA THR A 958 0.13 -15.65 7.76
C THR A 958 -1.31 -15.63 8.24
N TYR A 959 -2.27 -15.32 7.36
CA TYR A 959 -3.70 -15.41 7.63
C TYR A 959 -4.12 -16.83 8.05
N SER A 960 -3.68 -17.85 7.32
CA SER A 960 -3.95 -19.27 7.62
C SER A 960 -3.37 -19.69 8.98
N ARG A 961 -2.14 -19.27 9.28
CA ARG A 961 -1.48 -19.55 10.56
C ARG A 961 -2.22 -18.94 11.76
N ILE A 962 -2.69 -17.70 11.63
CA ILE A 962 -3.39 -16.97 12.71
C ILE A 962 -4.83 -17.48 12.86
N THR A 963 -5.56 -17.63 11.76
CA THR A 963 -6.98 -18.04 11.79
C THR A 963 -7.20 -19.55 11.86
N LYS A 964 -6.13 -20.36 11.75
CA LYS A 964 -6.16 -21.83 11.71
C LYS A 964 -7.03 -22.41 10.58
N LYS A 965 -7.26 -21.64 9.51
CA LYS A 965 -7.99 -22.09 8.31
C LYS A 965 -7.03 -22.76 7.32
N SER A 966 -7.43 -23.89 6.74
CA SER A 966 -6.64 -24.61 5.73
C SER A 966 -6.67 -23.92 4.36
N LEU A 967 -5.50 -23.67 3.76
CA LEU A 967 -5.37 -23.21 2.37
C LEU A 967 -5.40 -24.40 1.41
N SER A 968 -5.77 -24.14 0.14
CA SER A 968 -5.58 -25.10 -0.95
C SER A 968 -4.09 -25.44 -1.09
N SER A 969 -3.78 -26.72 -1.28
CA SER A 969 -2.39 -27.17 -1.50
C SER A 969 -1.88 -26.89 -2.92
N GLU A 970 -2.78 -26.66 -3.88
CA GLU A 970 -2.41 -26.38 -5.28
C GLU A 970 -2.38 -24.87 -5.53
N ALA A 971 -1.23 -24.37 -5.97
CA ALA A 971 -1.03 -22.98 -6.36
C ALA A 971 -1.39 -22.77 -7.85
N MET A 972 -2.17 -21.74 -8.13
CA MET A 972 -2.61 -21.35 -9.47
C MET A 972 -1.51 -20.61 -10.24
N SER A 973 -1.43 -20.75 -11.56
CA SER A 973 -0.52 -19.92 -12.37
C SER A 973 -0.86 -18.43 -12.27
N ALA A 974 0.16 -17.58 -12.08
CA ALA A 974 -0.02 -16.12 -12.12
C ALA A 974 -0.60 -15.62 -13.46
N SER A 975 -0.40 -16.36 -14.56
CA SER A 975 -0.95 -16.01 -15.88
C SER A 975 -2.45 -16.29 -16.02
N GLU A 976 -2.97 -17.20 -15.20
CA GLU A 976 -4.40 -17.58 -15.14
C GLU A 976 -5.16 -16.78 -14.06
N ALA A 977 -4.42 -16.03 -13.23
CA ALA A 977 -4.98 -15.26 -12.13
C ALA A 977 -5.85 -14.10 -12.63
N SER A 978 -7.12 -14.07 -12.22
CA SER A 978 -7.99 -12.91 -12.33
C SER A 978 -8.06 -12.16 -10.99
N LEU A 979 -8.69 -10.98 -10.97
CA LEU A 979 -8.91 -10.21 -9.73
C LEU A 979 -9.60 -11.00 -8.61
N LEU A 980 -10.30 -12.09 -8.94
CA LEU A 980 -11.01 -12.95 -7.99
C LEU A 980 -10.07 -13.82 -7.15
N HIS A 981 -8.92 -14.18 -7.71
CA HIS A 981 -7.92 -15.01 -7.03
C HIS A 981 -6.95 -14.18 -6.19
N LEU A 982 -7.01 -12.84 -6.31
CA LEU A 982 -6.03 -11.92 -5.75
C LEU A 982 -6.56 -11.17 -4.52
N ILE A 983 -5.64 -10.78 -3.63
CA ILE A 983 -5.91 -9.75 -2.62
C ILE A 983 -5.97 -8.40 -3.34
N SER A 984 -7.07 -8.13 -4.02
CA SER A 984 -7.28 -6.94 -4.83
C SER A 984 -7.91 -5.82 -4.00
N VAL A 985 -7.14 -4.77 -3.71
CA VAL A 985 -7.58 -3.60 -2.94
C VAL A 985 -7.21 -2.33 -3.69
N ASN A 986 -8.17 -1.43 -3.93
CA ASN A 986 -7.90 -0.03 -4.19
C ASN A 986 -8.18 0.78 -2.91
N PRO A 987 -7.15 1.39 -2.30
CA PRO A 987 -7.32 2.10 -1.03
C PRO A 987 -8.37 3.20 -1.06
N ALA A 988 -8.49 3.92 -2.18
CA ALA A 988 -9.42 5.04 -2.32
C ALA A 988 -10.88 4.58 -2.52
N THR A 989 -11.11 3.59 -3.38
CA THR A 989 -12.48 3.17 -3.73
C THR A 989 -13.01 2.03 -2.85
N ASP A 990 -12.14 1.16 -2.35
CA ASP A 990 -12.55 -0.09 -1.70
C ASP A 990 -12.40 -0.03 -0.18
N LEU A 991 -11.29 0.54 0.33
CA LEU A 991 -10.98 0.57 1.76
C LEU A 991 -11.66 1.75 2.47
N PHE A 992 -11.56 2.96 1.92
CA PHE A 992 -12.11 4.17 2.55
C PHE A 992 -13.60 4.04 2.92
N PRO A 993 -14.50 3.54 2.06
CA PRO A 993 -15.90 3.30 2.44
C PRO A 993 -16.10 2.35 3.62
N ILE A 994 -15.22 1.36 3.78
CA ILE A 994 -15.27 0.41 4.90
C ILE A 994 -14.80 1.11 6.17
N LEU A 995 -13.70 1.87 6.11
CA LEU A 995 -13.21 2.63 7.27
C LEU A 995 -14.29 3.56 7.82
N MET A 996 -15.02 4.28 6.96
CA MET A 996 -16.10 5.16 7.41
C MET A 996 -17.28 4.39 8.03
N ALA A 997 -17.62 3.21 7.51
CA ALA A 997 -18.75 2.42 7.99
C ALA A 997 -18.56 1.85 9.41
N TYR A 998 -17.31 1.63 9.85
CA TYR A 998 -16.98 1.07 11.15
C TYR A 998 -16.46 2.11 12.16
N GLN A 999 -16.51 3.39 11.82
CA GLN A 999 -16.31 4.48 12.75
C GLN A 999 -17.62 4.76 13.49
N SER A 1000 -17.68 4.53 14.79
CA SER A 1000 -18.86 4.77 15.62
C SER A 1000 -18.84 6.17 16.23
N TYR A 1001 -20.00 6.83 16.30
CA TYR A 1001 -20.16 8.14 16.91
C TYR A 1001 -21.11 8.07 18.10
N SER A 1002 -20.80 8.84 19.14
CA SER A 1002 -21.66 8.96 20.32
C SER A 1002 -21.71 10.38 20.84
N VAL A 1003 -22.84 10.75 21.45
CA VAL A 1003 -23.06 12.05 22.08
C VAL A 1003 -23.58 11.82 23.50
N SER A 1004 -22.84 12.33 24.48
CA SER A 1004 -23.28 12.47 25.88
C SER A 1004 -23.41 13.96 26.24
N THR A 1005 -22.31 14.70 26.09
CA THR A 1005 -22.20 16.16 26.18
C THR A 1005 -21.41 16.76 25.02
N THR A 1006 -20.46 15.99 24.46
CA THR A 1006 -19.68 16.29 23.26
C THR A 1006 -19.81 15.14 22.26
N LEU A 1007 -19.52 15.41 20.99
CA LEU A 1007 -19.40 14.37 19.97
C LEU A 1007 -18.07 13.62 20.15
N ASN A 1008 -18.16 12.30 20.36
CA ASN A 1008 -17.02 11.40 20.45
C ASN A 1008 -17.03 10.44 19.25
N SER A 1009 -15.86 10.00 18.79
CA SER A 1009 -15.71 9.02 17.71
C SER A 1009 -14.75 7.90 18.10
N ASP A 1010 -15.14 6.66 17.85
CA ASP A 1010 -14.35 5.47 18.15
C ASP A 1010 -14.44 4.43 17.02
N TYR A 1011 -13.34 3.72 16.78
CA TYR A 1011 -13.31 2.62 15.82
C TYR A 1011 -13.63 1.27 16.46
N ASP A 1012 -14.56 0.52 15.84
CA ASP A 1012 -14.73 -0.90 16.11
C ASP A 1012 -13.72 -1.72 15.28
N PHE A 1013 -12.50 -1.82 15.80
CA PHE A 1013 -11.38 -2.48 15.11
C PHE A 1013 -11.59 -3.98 14.91
N HIS A 1014 -12.33 -4.66 15.78
CA HIS A 1014 -12.58 -6.11 15.63
C HIS A 1014 -13.51 -6.36 14.45
N SER A 1015 -14.64 -5.66 14.41
CA SER A 1015 -15.58 -5.78 13.29
C SER A 1015 -14.97 -5.28 11.97
N LEU A 1016 -14.12 -4.26 12.03
CA LEU A 1016 -13.36 -3.78 10.87
C LEU A 1016 -12.38 -4.83 10.34
N GLN A 1017 -11.62 -5.49 11.23
CA GLN A 1017 -10.70 -6.56 10.85
C GLN A 1017 -11.46 -7.69 10.15
N ASP A 1018 -12.54 -8.17 10.77
CA ASP A 1018 -13.35 -9.25 10.22
C ASP A 1018 -13.87 -8.89 8.83
N LYS A 1019 -14.33 -7.64 8.65
CA LYS A 1019 -14.86 -7.21 7.35
C LYS A 1019 -13.80 -7.13 6.26
N ILE A 1020 -12.61 -6.60 6.60
CA ILE A 1020 -11.49 -6.53 5.66
C ILE A 1020 -11.04 -7.94 5.26
N LEU A 1021 -10.90 -8.83 6.23
CA LEU A 1021 -10.49 -10.21 5.98
C LEU A 1021 -11.52 -10.98 5.15
N GLU A 1022 -12.81 -10.87 5.47
CA GLU A 1022 -13.91 -11.46 4.70
C GLU A 1022 -13.90 -10.97 3.24
N ARG A 1023 -13.75 -9.66 3.03
CA ARG A 1023 -13.89 -9.07 1.69
C ARG A 1023 -12.68 -9.32 0.81
N PHE A 1024 -11.46 -9.16 1.33
CA PHE A 1024 -10.25 -9.09 0.52
C PHE A 1024 -9.34 -10.31 0.61
N VAL A 1025 -9.40 -11.07 1.70
CA VAL A 1025 -8.39 -12.10 2.04
C VAL A 1025 -8.97 -13.51 2.01
N ALA A 1026 -10.17 -13.69 2.55
CA ALA A 1026 -10.81 -14.99 2.62
C ALA A 1026 -10.95 -15.62 1.21
N ASP A 1027 -10.71 -16.93 1.14
CA ASP A 1027 -10.85 -17.76 -0.07
C ASP A 1027 -10.00 -17.32 -1.28
N ARG A 1028 -8.93 -16.52 -1.06
CA ARG A 1028 -7.94 -16.22 -2.10
C ARG A 1028 -6.95 -17.37 -2.27
N GLU A 1029 -6.42 -17.50 -3.47
CA GLU A 1029 -5.61 -18.65 -3.86
C GLU A 1029 -4.11 -18.33 -3.81
N LEU A 1030 -3.30 -19.35 -3.53
CA LEU A 1030 -1.86 -19.26 -3.64
C LEU A 1030 -1.46 -19.17 -5.11
N LEU A 1031 -0.46 -18.36 -5.42
CA LEU A 1031 0.03 -18.14 -6.77
C LEU A 1031 1.36 -18.83 -7.01
N ARG A 1032 1.51 -19.40 -8.21
CA ARG A 1032 2.74 -19.95 -8.75
C ARG A 1032 3.30 -18.96 -9.77
N TYR A 1033 4.53 -18.53 -9.52
CA TYR A 1033 5.33 -17.77 -10.47
C TYR A 1033 5.82 -18.68 -11.61
N GLU A 1034 5.70 -18.20 -12.85
CA GLU A 1034 6.15 -18.92 -14.05
C GLU A 1034 7.14 -18.06 -14.82
N GLU A 1035 8.35 -18.59 -15.01
CA GLU A 1035 9.38 -17.94 -15.80
C GLU A 1035 9.05 -18.10 -17.29
N SER A 1036 8.82 -16.98 -17.97
CA SER A 1036 8.56 -16.96 -19.41
C SER A 1036 9.35 -15.81 -20.06
N PRO A 1037 10.67 -15.97 -20.23
CA PRO A 1037 11.53 -14.91 -20.76
C PRO A 1037 11.32 -14.68 -22.26
N VAL A 1038 11.62 -13.46 -22.70
CA VAL A 1038 11.86 -13.08 -24.09
C VAL A 1038 13.20 -13.68 -24.53
N VAL A 1039 13.20 -14.31 -25.69
CA VAL A 1039 14.44 -14.76 -26.34
C VAL A 1039 14.97 -13.62 -27.21
N PHE A 1040 16.13 -13.06 -26.87
CA PHE A 1040 16.75 -11.98 -27.67
C PHE A 1040 17.49 -12.53 -28.88
N VAL A 1041 17.75 -11.67 -29.87
CA VAL A 1041 18.54 -12.05 -31.07
C VAL A 1041 19.92 -12.56 -30.68
N GLU A 1042 20.55 -12.01 -29.65
CA GLU A 1042 21.87 -12.44 -29.17
C GLU A 1042 21.85 -13.80 -28.46
N ASP A 1043 20.70 -14.25 -27.96
CA ASP A 1043 20.56 -15.58 -27.34
C ASP A 1043 20.53 -16.69 -28.42
N TYR A 1044 20.45 -16.31 -29.70
CA TYR A 1044 20.57 -17.17 -30.88
C TYR A 1044 22.04 -17.48 -31.19
N ASN A 1045 22.72 -18.16 -30.26
CA ASN A 1045 24.09 -18.63 -30.48
C ASN A 1045 24.09 -19.86 -31.42
N SER A 1046 24.82 -19.79 -32.53
CA SER A 1046 24.89 -20.82 -33.57
C SER A 1046 25.21 -22.23 -33.02
N SER A 1047 25.91 -22.33 -31.88
CA SER A 1047 26.24 -23.60 -31.21
C SER A 1047 25.00 -24.39 -30.75
N ASN A 1048 24.02 -23.74 -30.10
CA ASN A 1048 22.76 -24.39 -29.69
C ASN A 1048 21.91 -24.76 -30.91
N LEU A 1049 21.95 -23.93 -31.96
CA LEU A 1049 21.27 -24.20 -33.22
C LEU A 1049 21.85 -25.43 -33.93
N PHE A 1050 23.18 -25.55 -34.01
CA PHE A 1050 23.84 -26.70 -34.62
C PHE A 1050 23.59 -27.98 -33.82
N ALA A 1051 23.60 -27.93 -32.48
CA ALA A 1051 23.25 -29.08 -31.65
C ALA A 1051 21.79 -29.54 -31.87
N GLN A 1052 20.84 -28.61 -31.93
CA GLN A 1052 19.43 -28.91 -32.22
C GLN A 1052 19.23 -29.43 -33.65
N LEU A 1053 19.94 -28.86 -34.63
CA LEU A 1053 19.91 -29.31 -36.02
C LEU A 1053 20.49 -30.71 -36.16
N ALA A 1054 21.67 -30.97 -35.60
CA ALA A 1054 22.35 -32.26 -35.64
C ALA A 1054 21.55 -33.38 -34.96
N ALA A 1055 20.75 -33.05 -33.94
CA ALA A 1055 19.85 -34.00 -33.29
C ALA A 1055 18.69 -34.47 -34.20
N ILE A 1056 18.31 -33.67 -35.20
CA ILE A 1056 17.17 -33.95 -36.10
C ILE A 1056 17.66 -34.43 -37.47
N VAL A 1057 18.70 -33.80 -38.01
CA VAL A 1057 19.37 -34.16 -39.27
C VAL A 1057 20.88 -34.22 -39.00
N PRO A 1058 21.47 -35.42 -38.86
CA PRO A 1058 22.91 -35.59 -38.67
C PRO A 1058 23.72 -34.78 -39.69
N GLN A 1059 24.60 -33.90 -39.18
CA GLN A 1059 25.43 -33.03 -40.01
C GLN A 1059 26.79 -33.67 -40.28
N VAL A 1060 27.28 -33.55 -41.52
CA VAL A 1060 28.54 -34.12 -42.02
C VAL A 1060 29.30 -33.05 -42.82
N LEU A 1061 30.62 -33.09 -42.78
CA LEU A 1061 31.49 -32.21 -43.57
C LEU A 1061 31.23 -32.34 -45.07
N LEU A 1062 31.39 -31.24 -45.82
CA LEU A 1062 31.30 -31.30 -47.28
C LEU A 1062 32.47 -32.11 -47.86
N PRO A 1063 32.28 -32.77 -49.01
CA PRO A 1063 33.38 -33.43 -49.71
C PRO A 1063 34.52 -32.44 -49.98
N PRO A 1064 35.80 -32.83 -49.81
CA PRO A 1064 36.95 -31.93 -49.98
C PRO A 1064 36.97 -31.21 -51.32
N GLU A 1065 36.58 -31.90 -52.40
CA GLU A 1065 36.48 -31.35 -53.76
C GLU A 1065 35.43 -30.23 -53.89
N ALA A 1066 34.37 -30.28 -53.08
CA ALA A 1066 33.32 -29.26 -53.05
C ALA A 1066 33.74 -28.07 -52.16
N SER A 1067 34.34 -28.34 -51.01
CA SER A 1067 34.89 -27.32 -50.11
C SER A 1067 35.98 -26.50 -50.80
N GLU A 1068 36.96 -27.14 -51.44
CA GLU A 1068 38.04 -26.47 -52.19
C GLU A 1068 37.50 -25.58 -53.32
N LYS A 1069 36.49 -26.06 -54.05
CA LYS A 1069 35.81 -25.24 -55.09
C LYS A 1069 35.10 -24.02 -54.49
N LEU A 1070 34.46 -24.14 -53.33
CA LEU A 1070 33.77 -23.04 -52.68
C LEU A 1070 34.75 -22.00 -52.10
N LEU A 1071 35.88 -22.46 -51.57
CA LEU A 1071 36.94 -21.62 -51.04
C LEU A 1071 37.66 -20.81 -52.14
N HIS A 1072 37.77 -21.36 -53.34
CA HIS A 1072 38.33 -20.66 -54.51
C HIS A 1072 37.28 -19.93 -55.37
N THR A 1073 36.01 -19.89 -54.95
CA THR A 1073 34.97 -19.15 -55.66
C THR A 1073 35.06 -17.66 -55.33
N ILE A 1074 35.05 -16.79 -56.34
CA ILE A 1074 34.94 -15.34 -56.14
C ILE A 1074 33.48 -15.00 -55.83
N TRP A 1075 33.24 -14.43 -54.65
CA TRP A 1075 31.90 -14.05 -54.17
C TRP A 1075 31.68 -12.54 -54.26
N GLU A 1076 30.48 -12.12 -54.65
CA GLU A 1076 30.00 -10.75 -54.42
C GLU A 1076 29.32 -10.69 -53.04
N LEU A 1077 29.62 -9.66 -52.24
CA LEU A 1077 29.13 -9.53 -50.86
C LEU A 1077 27.59 -9.63 -50.74
N PRO A 1078 26.76 -9.01 -51.63
CA PRO A 1078 25.30 -9.14 -51.56
C PRO A 1078 24.81 -10.56 -51.83
N ASP A 1079 25.41 -11.26 -52.79
CA ASP A 1079 25.04 -12.63 -53.15
C ASP A 1079 25.43 -13.63 -52.04
N LEU A 1080 26.58 -13.42 -51.41
CA LEU A 1080 27.05 -14.22 -50.28
C LEU A 1080 26.19 -14.02 -49.03
N CYS A 1081 25.91 -12.77 -48.66
CA CYS A 1081 25.01 -12.45 -47.55
C CYS A 1081 23.58 -12.97 -47.79
N GLY A 1082 23.10 -12.88 -49.03
CA GLY A 1082 21.80 -13.44 -49.42
C GLY A 1082 21.74 -14.96 -49.27
N LEU A 1083 22.83 -15.66 -49.58
CA LEU A 1083 22.93 -17.11 -49.42
C LEU A 1083 23.02 -17.53 -47.95
N ILE A 1084 23.81 -16.83 -47.13
CA ILE A 1084 23.90 -17.10 -45.68
C ILE A 1084 22.54 -16.90 -45.01
N GLY A 1085 21.85 -15.78 -45.28
CA GLY A 1085 20.51 -15.55 -44.71
C GLY A 1085 19.43 -16.53 -45.20
N LEU A 1086 19.62 -17.13 -46.38
CA LEU A 1086 18.77 -18.23 -46.86
C LEU A 1086 19.07 -19.54 -46.12
N LEU A 1087 20.33 -19.83 -45.79
CA LEU A 1087 20.72 -20.95 -44.95
C LEU A 1087 20.21 -20.80 -43.51
N ASP A 1088 20.28 -19.60 -42.92
CA ASP A 1088 19.75 -19.33 -41.57
C ASP A 1088 18.25 -19.66 -41.48
N ARG A 1089 17.48 -19.22 -42.48
CA ARG A 1089 16.05 -19.55 -42.58
C ARG A 1089 15.84 -21.05 -42.78
N ALA A 1090 16.61 -21.68 -43.65
CA ALA A 1090 16.51 -23.12 -43.90
C ALA A 1090 16.80 -23.94 -42.63
N MET A 1091 17.85 -23.61 -41.86
CA MET A 1091 18.19 -24.28 -40.60
C MET A 1091 17.05 -24.19 -39.57
N ASN A 1092 16.43 -23.03 -39.40
CA ASN A 1092 15.29 -22.86 -38.50
C ASN A 1092 14.08 -23.73 -38.87
N TYR A 1093 13.78 -23.85 -40.17
CA TYR A 1093 12.71 -24.72 -40.63
C TYR A 1093 13.07 -26.21 -40.53
N LEU A 1094 14.34 -26.56 -40.73
CA LEU A 1094 14.80 -27.94 -40.53
C LEU A 1094 14.68 -28.39 -39.08
N ILE A 1095 14.94 -27.50 -38.11
CA ILE A 1095 14.80 -27.80 -36.68
C ILE A 1095 13.32 -28.01 -36.29
N SER A 1096 12.38 -27.31 -36.93
CA SER A 1096 10.96 -27.42 -36.59
C SER A 1096 10.22 -28.53 -37.35
N ILE A 1097 10.58 -28.76 -38.61
CA ILE A 1097 9.84 -29.66 -39.53
C ILE A 1097 10.58 -30.98 -39.75
N GLY A 1098 11.90 -31.00 -39.55
CA GLY A 1098 12.77 -32.11 -39.93
C GLY A 1098 13.01 -32.20 -41.43
N GLY A 1099 13.86 -33.15 -41.83
CA GLY A 1099 14.21 -33.37 -43.24
C GLY A 1099 14.97 -34.67 -43.44
N LYS A 1100 15.00 -35.20 -44.68
CA LYS A 1100 15.82 -36.36 -45.03
C LYS A 1100 17.25 -35.92 -45.31
N GLU A 1101 18.23 -36.55 -44.65
CA GLU A 1101 19.66 -36.21 -44.77
C GLU A 1101 20.17 -36.09 -46.22
N ASP A 1102 19.75 -37.02 -47.09
CA ASP A 1102 20.18 -37.08 -48.49
C ASP A 1102 19.41 -36.16 -49.43
N ALA A 1103 18.37 -35.46 -48.96
CA ALA A 1103 17.60 -34.54 -49.79
C ALA A 1103 18.46 -33.33 -50.20
N GLN A 1104 18.25 -32.85 -51.42
CA GLN A 1104 18.96 -31.67 -51.94
C GLN A 1104 18.47 -30.40 -51.24
N LEU A 1105 19.40 -29.52 -50.88
CA LEU A 1105 19.10 -28.24 -50.22
C LEU A 1105 18.17 -27.36 -51.08
N THR A 1106 18.38 -27.35 -52.40
CA THR A 1106 17.52 -26.61 -53.34
C THR A 1106 16.10 -27.15 -53.38
N ASP A 1107 15.93 -28.47 -53.32
CA ASP A 1107 14.61 -29.12 -53.31
C ASP A 1107 13.83 -28.77 -52.03
N PHE A 1108 14.52 -28.76 -50.89
CA PHE A 1108 13.93 -28.33 -49.63
C PHE A 1108 13.48 -26.85 -49.68
N ILE A 1109 14.32 -25.96 -50.18
CA ILE A 1109 14.03 -24.52 -50.22
C ILE A 1109 12.93 -24.18 -51.23
N GLU A 1110 12.99 -24.76 -52.43
CA GLU A 1110 12.04 -24.44 -53.51
C GLU A 1110 10.71 -25.19 -53.33
N ASN A 1111 10.72 -26.47 -52.98
CA ASN A 1111 9.51 -27.31 -52.97
C ASN A 1111 8.88 -27.46 -51.58
N THR A 1112 9.68 -27.46 -50.51
CA THR A 1112 9.16 -27.57 -49.13
C THR A 1112 8.87 -26.20 -48.53
N LEU A 1113 9.84 -25.27 -48.57
CA LEU A 1113 9.68 -23.92 -48.03
C LEU A 1113 8.98 -22.95 -49.00
N ARG A 1114 8.81 -23.34 -50.27
CA ARG A 1114 8.21 -22.52 -51.34
C ARG A 1114 8.85 -21.14 -51.49
N MET A 1115 10.15 -21.04 -51.24
CA MET A 1115 10.90 -19.80 -51.41
C MET A 1115 11.23 -19.59 -52.89
N GLN A 1116 11.02 -18.38 -53.40
CA GLN A 1116 11.24 -18.05 -54.82
C GLN A 1116 12.71 -17.74 -55.16
N GLN A 1117 13.60 -17.76 -54.17
CA GLN A 1117 14.98 -17.34 -54.29
C GLN A 1117 15.85 -18.51 -54.81
N LYS A 1118 16.38 -18.40 -56.03
CA LYS A 1118 17.20 -19.45 -56.66
C LYS A 1118 18.66 -19.37 -56.24
N ILE A 1119 19.20 -20.49 -55.78
CA ILE A 1119 20.64 -20.64 -55.52
C ILE A 1119 21.36 -20.74 -56.87
N ARG A 1120 22.26 -19.78 -57.16
CA ARG A 1120 22.99 -19.71 -58.44
C ARG A 1120 24.28 -20.52 -58.49
N ASN A 1121 24.92 -20.76 -57.33
CA ASN A 1121 26.21 -21.44 -57.27
C ASN A 1121 26.06 -22.96 -57.52
N SER A 1122 26.71 -23.45 -58.57
CA SER A 1122 26.59 -24.85 -59.03
C SER A 1122 27.08 -25.91 -58.04
N THR A 1123 27.95 -25.54 -57.10
CA THR A 1123 28.45 -26.41 -56.02
C THR A 1123 27.45 -26.45 -54.86
N VAL A 1124 26.88 -25.30 -54.50
CA VAL A 1124 25.85 -25.18 -53.44
C VAL A 1124 24.56 -25.90 -53.83
N VAL A 1125 24.18 -25.86 -55.11
CA VAL A 1125 23.01 -26.58 -55.65
C VAL A 1125 23.09 -28.09 -55.43
N LYS A 1126 24.30 -28.66 -55.35
CA LYS A 1126 24.52 -30.11 -55.15
C LYS A 1126 24.59 -30.50 -53.68
N CYS A 1127 24.53 -29.54 -52.76
CA CYS A 1127 24.61 -29.79 -51.33
C CYS A 1127 23.30 -30.39 -50.80
N GLN A 1128 23.43 -31.42 -49.98
CA GLN A 1128 22.32 -32.05 -49.27
C GLN A 1128 22.09 -31.45 -47.87
N LEU A 1129 20.94 -31.76 -47.25
CA LEU A 1129 20.56 -31.25 -45.93
C LEU A 1129 21.52 -31.63 -44.80
N ARG A 1130 22.25 -32.73 -44.94
CA ARG A 1130 23.33 -33.12 -44.00
C ARG A 1130 24.57 -32.22 -44.05
N HIS A 1131 24.72 -31.34 -45.04
CA HIS A 1131 25.91 -30.49 -45.16
C HIS A 1131 25.66 -29.03 -44.79
N VAL A 1132 24.47 -28.70 -44.31
CA VAL A 1132 24.00 -27.31 -44.15
C VAL A 1132 24.85 -26.55 -43.13
N GLU A 1133 25.19 -27.19 -42.01
CA GLU A 1133 26.06 -26.61 -40.98
C GLU A 1133 27.46 -26.28 -41.54
N HIS A 1134 28.10 -27.24 -42.20
CA HIS A 1134 29.46 -27.05 -42.72
C HIS A 1134 29.49 -26.04 -43.88
N LEU A 1135 28.47 -26.05 -44.74
CA LEU A 1135 28.29 -25.06 -45.79
C LEU A 1135 28.13 -23.64 -45.20
N TRP A 1136 27.33 -23.48 -44.15
CA TRP A 1136 27.15 -22.21 -43.47
C TRP A 1136 28.47 -21.69 -42.90
N ARG A 1137 29.25 -22.54 -42.21
CA ARG A 1137 30.56 -22.16 -41.65
C ARG A 1137 31.54 -21.67 -42.72
N LEU A 1138 31.63 -22.39 -43.85
CA LEU A 1138 32.51 -22.00 -44.96
C LEU A 1138 32.11 -20.66 -45.58
N LEU A 1139 30.82 -20.44 -45.83
CA LEU A 1139 30.34 -19.20 -46.43
C LEU A 1139 30.48 -18.01 -45.48
N SER A 1140 30.21 -18.20 -44.19
CA SER A 1140 30.39 -17.17 -43.16
C SER A 1140 31.88 -16.78 -43.00
N MET A 1141 32.79 -17.76 -43.08
CA MET A 1141 34.24 -17.47 -43.09
C MET A 1141 34.64 -16.70 -44.36
N GLN A 1142 34.11 -17.08 -45.53
CA GLN A 1142 34.35 -16.35 -46.80
C GLN A 1142 33.79 -14.92 -46.75
N LYS A 1143 32.68 -14.70 -46.04
CA LYS A 1143 32.14 -13.36 -45.81
C LYS A 1143 33.10 -12.53 -44.96
N ALA A 1144 33.58 -13.09 -43.85
CA ALA A 1144 34.58 -12.43 -43.01
C ALA A 1144 35.86 -12.10 -43.79
N HIS A 1145 36.29 -13.00 -44.68
CA HIS A 1145 37.47 -12.81 -45.51
C HIS A 1145 37.28 -11.65 -46.49
N LEU A 1146 36.14 -11.60 -47.17
CA LEU A 1146 35.79 -10.52 -48.08
C LEU A 1146 35.65 -9.17 -47.36
N MET A 1147 35.03 -9.13 -46.18
CA MET A 1147 34.93 -7.91 -45.36
C MET A 1147 36.30 -7.39 -44.95
N SER A 1148 37.23 -8.28 -44.56
CA SER A 1148 38.60 -7.90 -44.23
C SER A 1148 39.34 -7.28 -45.44
N SER A 1149 39.12 -7.82 -46.65
CA SER A 1149 39.68 -7.24 -47.89
C SER A 1149 39.11 -5.86 -48.25
N LEU A 1150 37.93 -5.53 -47.73
CA LEU A 1150 37.24 -4.24 -47.91
C LEU A 1150 37.55 -3.24 -46.78
N GLU A 1151 38.49 -3.55 -45.88
CA GLU A 1151 38.81 -2.77 -44.68
C GLU A 1151 37.62 -2.60 -43.71
N GLU A 1152 36.62 -3.47 -43.78
CA GLU A 1152 35.50 -3.53 -42.82
C GLU A 1152 35.82 -4.53 -41.69
N ASP A 1153 35.34 -4.27 -40.46
CA ASP A 1153 35.53 -5.19 -39.31
C ASP A 1153 34.65 -6.45 -39.46
N PRO A 1154 35.23 -7.64 -39.70
CA PRO A 1154 34.46 -8.86 -39.87
C PRO A 1154 33.89 -9.43 -38.57
N PHE A 1155 34.32 -8.92 -37.40
CA PHE A 1155 33.98 -9.46 -36.08
C PHE A 1155 33.44 -8.38 -35.14
N GLU A 1156 32.57 -7.48 -35.60
CA GLU A 1156 31.96 -6.40 -34.80
C GLU A 1156 31.36 -6.91 -33.45
N SER A 1157 30.87 -8.14 -33.41
CA SER A 1157 30.27 -8.79 -32.24
C SER A 1157 31.26 -9.27 -31.16
N LEU A 1158 32.57 -9.32 -31.43
CA LEU A 1158 33.60 -9.63 -30.43
C LEU A 1158 33.91 -8.39 -29.57
N SER A 1159 34.15 -8.59 -28.27
CA SER A 1159 34.52 -7.49 -27.37
C SER A 1159 35.84 -6.84 -27.81
N ALA A 1160 36.00 -5.54 -27.52
CA ALA A 1160 37.19 -4.78 -27.90
C ALA A 1160 38.47 -5.37 -27.30
N GLU A 1161 38.37 -6.07 -26.17
CA GLU A 1161 39.51 -6.70 -25.51
C GLU A 1161 40.04 -7.93 -26.25
N LEU A 1162 39.27 -8.55 -27.16
CA LEU A 1162 39.68 -9.68 -28.00
C LEU A 1162 40.29 -9.26 -29.35
N LYS A 1163 40.47 -7.95 -29.55
CA LYS A 1163 40.96 -7.33 -30.80
C LYS A 1163 42.27 -6.58 -30.62
N GLU A 1164 43.08 -6.94 -29.62
CA GLU A 1164 44.35 -6.26 -29.35
C GLU A 1164 45.35 -6.47 -30.50
N GLY A 1165 46.14 -5.43 -30.80
CA GLY A 1165 47.12 -5.46 -31.88
C GLY A 1165 48.27 -6.44 -31.62
N ILE A 1166 48.78 -7.06 -32.67
CA ILE A 1166 49.91 -8.00 -32.61
C ILE A 1166 51.21 -7.29 -32.98
N ALA A 1167 52.26 -7.53 -32.20
CA ALA A 1167 53.61 -7.02 -32.46
C ALA A 1167 54.27 -7.69 -33.69
N ASP A 1168 55.22 -6.98 -34.34
CA ASP A 1168 55.78 -7.42 -35.63
C ASP A 1168 56.66 -8.67 -35.55
N ASP A 1169 57.19 -9.00 -34.37
CA ASP A 1169 57.86 -10.26 -34.07
C ASP A 1169 56.89 -11.45 -34.07
N VAL A 1170 55.73 -11.29 -33.43
CA VAL A 1170 54.68 -12.31 -33.40
C VAL A 1170 54.02 -12.50 -34.79
N LYS A 1171 53.91 -11.43 -35.60
CA LYS A 1171 53.49 -11.57 -37.01
C LYS A 1171 54.44 -12.44 -37.83
N LYS A 1172 55.76 -12.35 -37.59
CA LYS A 1172 56.74 -13.22 -38.24
C LYS A 1172 56.60 -14.68 -37.81
N GLU A 1173 56.24 -14.94 -36.55
CA GLU A 1173 55.92 -16.29 -36.08
C GLU A 1173 54.72 -16.87 -36.82
N ILE A 1174 53.65 -16.08 -37.01
CA ILE A 1174 52.50 -16.47 -37.83
C ILE A 1174 52.93 -16.77 -39.27
N GLN A 1175 53.76 -15.93 -39.90
CA GLN A 1175 54.26 -16.16 -41.26
C GLN A 1175 55.08 -17.45 -41.38
N VAL A 1176 55.96 -17.74 -40.40
CA VAL A 1176 56.74 -18.99 -40.36
C VAL A 1176 55.80 -20.20 -40.21
N TYR A 1177 54.79 -20.10 -39.34
CA TYR A 1177 53.78 -21.12 -39.16
C TYR A 1177 52.97 -21.38 -40.44
N MET A 1178 52.55 -20.32 -41.13
CA MET A 1178 51.83 -20.43 -42.41
C MET A 1178 52.70 -21.05 -43.50
N LYS A 1179 53.98 -20.72 -43.55
CA LYS A 1179 54.94 -21.33 -44.49
C LYS A 1179 55.22 -22.81 -44.19
N ALA A 1180 55.17 -23.24 -42.94
CA ALA A 1180 55.29 -24.65 -42.59
C ALA A 1180 54.06 -25.48 -43.02
N ASN A 1181 52.89 -24.82 -43.17
CA ASN A 1181 51.59 -25.44 -43.42
C ASN A 1181 50.97 -25.01 -44.77
N GLU A 1182 51.77 -24.99 -45.85
CA GLU A 1182 51.38 -24.46 -47.18
C GLU A 1182 50.10 -25.05 -47.79
N ARG A 1183 49.69 -26.25 -47.36
CA ARG A 1183 48.52 -26.96 -47.91
C ARG A 1183 47.25 -26.80 -47.06
N GLN A 1184 47.32 -26.15 -45.90
CA GLN A 1184 46.26 -26.15 -44.88
C GLN A 1184 45.87 -24.72 -44.43
N HIS A 1185 46.18 -23.70 -45.23
CA HIS A 1185 45.90 -22.30 -44.89
C HIS A 1185 44.41 -22.03 -44.61
N TRP A 1186 43.53 -22.58 -45.44
CA TRP A 1186 42.09 -22.44 -45.24
C TRP A 1186 41.58 -23.20 -44.01
N ASP A 1187 42.18 -24.35 -43.68
CA ASP A 1187 41.82 -25.13 -42.48
C ASP A 1187 42.20 -24.36 -41.22
N ILE A 1188 43.36 -23.70 -41.22
CA ILE A 1188 43.83 -22.82 -40.14
C ILE A 1188 42.89 -21.63 -39.96
N ALA A 1189 42.52 -20.94 -41.05
CA ALA A 1189 41.60 -19.81 -41.00
C ALA A 1189 40.21 -20.22 -40.50
N LEU A 1190 39.70 -21.38 -40.93
CA LEU A 1190 38.40 -21.91 -40.51
C LEU A 1190 38.38 -22.35 -39.04
N MET A 1191 39.47 -22.96 -38.56
CA MET A 1191 39.64 -23.37 -37.16
C MET A 1191 39.54 -22.17 -36.21
N LEU A 1192 40.27 -21.09 -36.51
CA LEU A 1192 40.24 -19.87 -35.73
C LEU A 1192 38.88 -19.16 -35.82
N PHE A 1193 38.29 -19.12 -37.02
CA PHE A 1193 36.94 -18.56 -37.23
C PHE A 1193 35.88 -19.30 -36.41
N ASN A 1194 35.88 -20.63 -36.44
CA ASN A 1194 34.95 -21.45 -35.68
C ASN A 1194 35.12 -21.26 -34.17
N TYR A 1195 36.35 -21.16 -33.67
CA TYR A 1195 36.61 -20.88 -32.26
C TYR A 1195 36.01 -19.54 -31.82
N MET A 1196 36.15 -18.49 -32.64
CA MET A 1196 35.54 -17.17 -32.38
C MET A 1196 34.00 -17.26 -32.34
N ILE A 1197 33.40 -17.85 -33.37
CA ILE A 1197 31.93 -17.81 -33.57
C ILE A 1197 31.19 -18.79 -32.64
N ILE A 1198 31.77 -19.97 -32.38
CA ILE A 1198 31.08 -21.08 -31.71
C ILE A 1198 31.37 -21.09 -30.20
N THR A 1199 32.57 -20.66 -29.79
CA THR A 1199 33.01 -20.76 -28.40
C THR A 1199 33.03 -19.39 -27.71
N LEU A 1200 33.64 -18.37 -28.33
CA LEU A 1200 33.87 -17.09 -27.66
C LEU A 1200 32.68 -16.11 -27.72
N ILE A 1201 32.03 -15.94 -28.87
CA ILE A 1201 30.84 -15.06 -28.97
C ILE A 1201 29.74 -15.47 -27.98
N PRO A 1202 29.41 -16.78 -27.83
CA PRO A 1202 28.41 -17.22 -26.85
C PRO A 1202 28.80 -17.01 -25.38
N GLN A 1203 30.10 -16.98 -25.08
CA GLN A 1203 30.65 -16.88 -23.72
C GLN A 1203 31.05 -15.44 -23.31
N SER A 1204 31.08 -14.50 -24.25
CA SER A 1204 31.54 -13.10 -24.07
C SER A 1204 30.80 -12.27 -23.00
N THR A 1205 29.75 -12.81 -22.38
CA THR A 1205 29.01 -12.14 -21.28
C THR A 1205 29.24 -12.74 -19.89
N GLU A 1206 29.98 -13.84 -19.77
CA GLU A 1206 30.33 -14.47 -18.48
C GLU A 1206 31.84 -14.65 -18.35
N SER A 1207 32.46 -13.80 -17.50
CA SER A 1207 33.86 -13.82 -17.07
C SER A 1207 34.93 -13.24 -18.02
N LEU A 1208 35.39 -12.03 -17.69
CA LEU A 1208 36.55 -11.31 -18.27
C LEU A 1208 37.91 -12.02 -18.06
N ALA A 1209 37.94 -13.24 -17.52
CA ALA A 1209 39.18 -13.91 -17.10
C ALA A 1209 39.95 -14.64 -18.22
N VAL A 1210 39.38 -14.82 -19.42
CA VAL A 1210 39.92 -15.73 -20.46
C VAL A 1210 40.89 -15.03 -21.45
N GLN A 1211 41.00 -13.71 -21.41
CA GLN A 1211 41.70 -12.91 -22.43
C GLN A 1211 43.23 -13.09 -22.42
N ASP A 1212 43.81 -13.33 -21.24
CA ASP A 1212 45.26 -13.48 -21.04
C ASP A 1212 45.75 -14.93 -21.15
N TYR A 1213 44.88 -15.88 -21.53
CA TYR A 1213 45.27 -17.29 -21.70
C TYR A 1213 45.97 -17.53 -23.06
N PRO A 1214 46.94 -18.44 -23.13
CA PRO A 1214 47.57 -18.86 -24.38
C PRO A 1214 46.54 -19.42 -25.36
N LEU A 1215 46.48 -18.84 -26.56
CA LEU A 1215 45.50 -19.23 -27.59
C LEU A 1215 45.67 -20.69 -28.02
N LYS A 1216 46.92 -21.19 -28.04
CA LYS A 1216 47.23 -22.59 -28.33
C LYS A 1216 46.52 -23.55 -27.36
N GLU A 1217 46.60 -23.29 -26.06
CA GLU A 1217 45.97 -24.13 -25.03
C GLU A 1217 44.44 -24.11 -25.17
N CYS A 1218 43.87 -22.93 -25.43
CA CYS A 1218 42.43 -22.81 -25.67
C CYS A 1218 41.96 -23.57 -26.92
N LEU A 1219 42.75 -23.57 -28.00
CA LEU A 1219 42.45 -24.36 -29.20
C LEU A 1219 42.62 -25.87 -28.96
N SER A 1220 43.58 -26.28 -28.14
CA SER A 1220 43.78 -27.68 -27.77
C SER A 1220 42.61 -28.23 -26.95
N GLU A 1221 42.02 -27.43 -26.06
CA GLU A 1221 40.82 -27.82 -25.32
C GLU A 1221 39.60 -28.03 -26.23
N VAL A 1222 39.45 -27.20 -27.26
CA VAL A 1222 38.29 -27.25 -28.17
C VAL A 1222 38.44 -28.32 -29.25
N TYR A 1223 39.65 -28.54 -29.78
CA TYR A 1223 39.92 -29.43 -30.91
C TYR A 1223 40.74 -30.67 -30.54
N GLY A 1224 40.86 -31.01 -29.26
CA GLY A 1224 41.66 -32.13 -28.78
C GLY A 1224 41.22 -33.51 -29.28
N ASP A 1225 39.97 -33.63 -29.73
CA ASP A 1225 39.40 -34.89 -30.25
C ASP A 1225 39.52 -35.05 -31.79
N ASP A 1226 39.96 -34.01 -32.52
CA ASP A 1226 40.11 -34.05 -33.99
C ASP A 1226 41.58 -34.25 -34.39
N GLU A 1227 41.97 -35.49 -34.72
CA GLU A 1227 43.36 -35.85 -35.09
C GLU A 1227 43.99 -35.00 -36.21
N THR A 1228 43.18 -34.36 -37.07
CA THR A 1228 43.68 -33.51 -38.15
C THR A 1228 43.97 -32.08 -37.68
N LEU A 1229 43.08 -31.51 -36.86
CA LEU A 1229 43.25 -30.18 -36.29
C LEU A 1229 44.25 -30.17 -35.13
N THR A 1230 44.33 -31.23 -34.32
CA THR A 1230 45.32 -31.34 -33.24
C THR A 1230 46.75 -31.18 -33.76
N LYS A 1231 47.06 -31.76 -34.93
CA LYS A 1231 48.39 -31.62 -35.56
C LYS A 1231 48.72 -30.18 -35.97
N LEU A 1232 47.72 -29.38 -36.31
CA LEU A 1232 47.88 -27.95 -36.63
C LEU A 1232 48.05 -27.14 -35.34
N VAL A 1233 47.28 -27.46 -34.30
CA VAL A 1233 47.33 -26.78 -32.99
C VAL A 1233 48.67 -27.04 -32.27
N ASP A 1234 49.23 -28.25 -32.35
CA ASP A 1234 50.49 -28.62 -31.66
C ASP A 1234 51.68 -27.74 -32.05
N VAL A 1235 51.72 -27.31 -33.31
CA VAL A 1235 52.76 -26.43 -33.87
C VAL A 1235 52.35 -24.96 -33.95
N PHE A 1236 51.19 -24.59 -33.38
CA PHE A 1236 50.70 -23.20 -33.37
C PHE A 1236 51.55 -22.29 -32.45
N PRO A 1237 51.72 -21.00 -32.77
CA PRO A 1237 52.55 -20.08 -31.97
C PRO A 1237 52.08 -19.95 -30.51
N GLU A 1238 52.99 -20.16 -29.57
CA GLU A 1238 52.73 -20.07 -28.11
C GLU A 1238 52.66 -18.63 -27.59
N SER A 1239 53.20 -17.68 -28.34
CA SER A 1239 53.21 -16.24 -28.00
C SER A 1239 51.85 -15.56 -28.17
N LEU A 1240 50.88 -16.21 -28.84
CA LEU A 1240 49.55 -15.68 -29.07
C LEU A 1240 48.64 -15.96 -27.88
N LEU A 1241 47.97 -14.90 -27.42
CA LEU A 1241 46.97 -14.93 -26.35
C LEU A 1241 45.58 -14.75 -26.95
N ASN A 1242 44.54 -15.10 -26.20
CA ASN A 1242 43.16 -14.98 -26.65
C ASN A 1242 42.78 -13.54 -27.07
N LYS A 1243 43.36 -12.54 -26.41
CA LYS A 1243 43.22 -11.11 -26.77
C LYS A 1243 43.75 -10.73 -28.17
N HIS A 1244 44.62 -11.54 -28.76
CA HIS A 1244 45.21 -11.33 -30.10
C HIS A 1244 44.43 -12.04 -31.22
N LEU A 1245 43.38 -12.80 -30.90
CA LEU A 1245 42.75 -13.76 -31.81
C LEU A 1245 42.21 -13.15 -33.11
N ALA A 1246 41.41 -12.08 -33.01
CA ALA A 1246 40.83 -11.43 -34.19
C ALA A 1246 41.93 -10.90 -35.14
N LYS A 1247 42.98 -10.30 -34.55
CA LYS A 1247 44.09 -9.75 -35.34
C LYS A 1247 44.99 -10.83 -35.93
N ALA A 1248 45.13 -11.98 -35.26
CA ALA A 1248 45.88 -13.13 -35.77
C ALA A 1248 45.18 -13.70 -37.01
N TRP A 1249 43.85 -13.79 -36.97
CA TRP A 1249 43.04 -14.23 -38.10
C TRP A 1249 43.19 -13.31 -39.32
N GLU A 1250 43.15 -11.99 -39.13
CA GLU A 1250 43.38 -11.02 -40.22
C GLU A 1250 44.78 -11.16 -40.85
N VAL A 1251 45.82 -11.37 -40.03
CA VAL A 1251 47.20 -11.56 -40.53
C VAL A 1251 47.31 -12.85 -41.36
N ILE A 1252 46.66 -13.93 -40.91
CA ILE A 1252 46.61 -15.22 -41.63
C ILE A 1252 45.91 -15.05 -42.98
N VAL A 1253 44.76 -14.37 -42.98
CA VAL A 1253 43.99 -14.09 -44.19
C VAL A 1253 44.78 -13.20 -45.16
N SER A 1254 45.42 -12.15 -44.66
CA SER A 1254 46.26 -11.27 -45.48
C SER A 1254 47.44 -12.01 -46.13
N TYR A 1255 48.03 -12.98 -45.41
CA TYR A 1255 49.07 -13.86 -45.94
C TYR A 1255 48.56 -14.76 -47.09
N MET A 1256 47.32 -15.21 -47.01
CA MET A 1256 46.69 -16.04 -48.04
C MET A 1256 46.43 -15.26 -49.33
N ASP A 1257 46.08 -13.98 -49.22
CA ASP A 1257 45.85 -13.10 -50.38
C ASP A 1257 47.15 -12.66 -51.06
N ASN A 1258 48.23 -12.49 -50.29
CA ASN A 1258 49.54 -12.06 -50.79
C ASN A 1258 50.69 -12.87 -50.16
N PRO A 1259 51.02 -14.07 -50.67
CA PRO A 1259 52.05 -14.94 -50.10
C PRO A 1259 53.52 -14.46 -50.32
N VAL A 1260 53.72 -13.24 -50.83
CA VAL A 1260 55.05 -12.69 -51.21
C VAL A 1260 55.66 -11.81 -50.10
N PHE A 1261 55.10 -11.80 -48.88
CA PHE A 1261 55.71 -11.16 -47.70
C PHE A 1261 55.94 -12.12 -46.54
#